data_AF-A0A842TI46-F1
#
_entry.id   AF-A0A842TI46-F1
#
_cell.length_a   1.000
_cell.length_b   1.000
_cell.length_c   1.000
_cell.angle_alpha   90.00
_cell.angle_beta   90.00
_cell.angle_gamma   90.00
#
_symmetry.space_group_name_H-M   'P 1'
#
loop_
_entity.id
_entity.type
_entity.pdbx_description
1 polymer ?
#
loop_
_entity_poly.entity_id
_entity_poly.type
_entity_poly.pdbx_seq_one_letter_code
_entity_poly.pdbx_strand_id
1 'polypeptide(L)'
;MLYLNLSYFNTIKGPQVFCITPEGLEKSKAQDIANLLNISELIKQKFFVYDISDFKTVNHYFEVFSEWARGKKEMLLLSIIAIDESIELNEKIEHSLENIADEIKNIENAYMGFYAYDWGKAEDYDDVDENNEKIKNIIEKSYEQIKDAIEKSRKEKVEEAVKTIEPKDLGTYIMDANFFENLYEIERNKGVFKYLDRVIKDGIKMYITEETVIDINLPDNILKTFLPNITIYHVPSSSIKEFMRDKIDTRLINRTSIISLLVLSRILYKNKENRPITLVTNDYKLNRFVKRQLKGIKVLPTSSFLLEIINALKNRELRDFFQILRKKVMDYEMETLFQTERNISNPKEHLTWLMEKAIGVAGRSIIPTEQEDIDEMVKFSKVEASLINLFIQGVKLAPAQLKSIEIYIPYLRKIARANKVLNEIQMNLVRDEMKKALKKIHLIISELTGTFLLSGADLEFPEDIKFQSIVCKSLANFEFLASICHSDLNELDQSIEHLSRASTFSLLANRPNNVVISHYLESLTLVYSKKYDEALKHFDITAKLSEKYENQRYLIMSLGGKAISQFLKGHEEGAKETMAIVNKHIKKNKDEAIIILNEFGDSFYNMSRPDIAIHFYNEAIEISVALGNTNLLSILFSKLKKCFYSIGSFNMEPLTKNLRKITDSTYNLTDERSLQIYNREIAKLGEIQRLLDEPFPFLTNEKFIKGIQLDQALLNWMDILHVKINREEDKKEKYTDFFCFHPELGGIVIRIPEEVPSRYERIPEIYKISLKDGDEKYKIIKPSQEFKEKYLIRAIIHTKKFDNIILKRMFSPIFGKFFEP
;
A
#
# COMPACT_ATOMS: atom_id res chain seq x y z
N MET A 1 -0.89 -26.98 15.88
CA MET A 1 -1.52 -27.49 17.12
C MET A 1 -2.88 -26.84 17.30
N LEU A 2 -3.84 -27.59 17.84
CA LEU A 2 -5.20 -27.12 18.13
C LEU A 2 -5.45 -27.12 19.65
N TYR A 3 -6.17 -26.11 20.14
CA TYR A 3 -6.69 -26.05 21.51
C TYR A 3 -8.16 -25.60 21.48
N LEU A 4 -8.94 -26.03 22.47
CA LEU A 4 -10.27 -25.52 22.79
C LEU A 4 -10.19 -24.78 24.13
N ASN A 5 -10.58 -23.51 24.13
CA ASN A 5 -10.52 -22.61 25.28
C ASN A 5 -11.90 -22.08 25.60
N LEU A 6 -12.28 -22.09 26.88
CA LEU A 6 -13.42 -21.34 27.39
C LEU A 6 -12.92 -20.15 28.21
N SER A 7 -13.42 -18.95 27.92
CA SER A 7 -13.16 -17.73 28.68
C SER A 7 -14.47 -17.11 29.17
N TYR A 8 -14.42 -16.40 30.29
CA TYR A 8 -15.56 -15.74 30.92
C TYR A 8 -15.22 -14.31 31.37
N PHE A 9 -16.22 -13.45 31.53
CA PHE A 9 -16.01 -12.09 32.03
C PHE A 9 -16.12 -12.02 33.57
N ASN A 10 -14.99 -11.88 34.26
CA ASN A 10 -14.98 -11.67 35.71
C ASN A 10 -15.28 -10.19 36.03
N THR A 11 -16.29 -9.93 36.86
CA THR A 11 -16.73 -8.56 37.20
C THR A 11 -15.70 -7.70 37.96
N ILE A 12 -14.65 -8.30 38.52
CA ILE A 12 -13.56 -7.61 39.23
C ILE A 12 -12.27 -7.60 38.41
N LYS A 13 -11.94 -8.72 37.74
CA LYS A 13 -10.66 -8.90 37.01
C LYS A 13 -10.74 -8.63 35.51
N GLY A 14 -11.93 -8.38 34.96
CA GLY A 14 -12.17 -8.35 33.51
C GLY A 14 -12.20 -9.77 32.91
N PRO A 15 -11.98 -9.94 31.61
CA PRO A 15 -11.97 -11.27 31.00
C PRO A 15 -10.91 -12.20 31.59
N GLN A 16 -11.27 -13.45 31.82
CA GLN A 16 -10.39 -14.48 32.37
C GLN A 16 -10.55 -15.79 31.58
N VAL A 17 -9.47 -16.56 31.50
CA VAL A 17 -9.50 -17.94 31.03
C VAL A 17 -10.20 -18.81 32.10
N PHE A 18 -11.12 -19.67 31.68
CA PHE A 18 -11.76 -20.67 32.54
C PHE A 18 -11.01 -22.00 32.47
N CYS A 19 -10.91 -22.60 31.28
CA CYS A 19 -10.16 -23.83 31.03
C CYS A 19 -9.69 -23.93 29.57
N ILE A 20 -8.67 -24.76 29.33
CA ILE A 20 -8.09 -25.02 28.01
C ILE A 20 -7.83 -26.51 27.88
N THR A 21 -8.16 -27.10 26.74
CA THR A 21 -7.84 -28.49 26.39
C THR A 21 -7.15 -28.54 25.01
N PRO A 22 -6.02 -29.26 24.85
CA PRO A 22 -5.20 -29.86 25.90
C PRO A 22 -4.49 -28.78 26.73
N GLU A 23 -3.91 -29.16 27.87
CA GLU A 23 -2.98 -28.29 28.60
C GLU A 23 -1.72 -28.03 27.75
N GLY A 24 -1.10 -26.85 27.92
CA GLY A 24 0.16 -26.50 27.29
C GLY A 24 0.17 -25.17 26.52
N LEU A 25 -0.99 -24.53 26.31
CA LEU A 25 -1.03 -23.18 25.72
C LEU A 25 -0.39 -22.16 26.66
N GLU A 26 0.39 -21.24 26.08
CA GLU A 26 1.03 -20.14 26.82
C GLU A 26 -0.03 -19.23 27.47
N LYS A 27 0.13 -18.95 28.77
CA LYS A 27 -0.88 -18.21 29.57
C LYS A 27 -1.16 -16.80 29.04
N SER A 28 -0.17 -16.15 28.44
CA SER A 28 -0.28 -14.87 27.72
C SER A 28 -1.29 -14.98 26.56
N LYS A 29 -1.06 -15.91 25.63
CA LYS A 29 -1.89 -16.15 24.44
C LYS A 29 -3.33 -16.53 24.81
N ALA A 30 -3.52 -17.34 25.85
CA ALA A 30 -4.85 -17.66 26.36
C ALA A 30 -5.57 -16.42 26.93
N GLN A 31 -4.85 -15.56 27.66
CA GLN A 31 -5.40 -14.31 28.20
C GLN A 31 -5.71 -13.28 27.11
N ASP A 32 -4.93 -13.22 26.03
CA ASP A 32 -5.21 -12.36 24.87
C ASP A 32 -6.53 -12.73 24.18
N ILE A 33 -6.85 -14.03 24.15
CA ILE A 33 -8.12 -14.54 23.62
C ILE A 33 -9.27 -14.21 24.57
N ALA A 34 -9.08 -14.36 25.88
CA ALA A 34 -10.06 -13.90 26.86
C ALA A 34 -10.33 -12.39 26.69
N ASN A 35 -9.30 -11.58 26.47
CA ASN A 35 -9.39 -10.12 26.30
C ASN A 35 -10.30 -9.69 25.12
N LEU A 36 -10.63 -10.59 24.17
CA LEU A 36 -11.60 -10.33 23.11
C LEU A 36 -13.02 -10.07 23.64
N LEU A 37 -13.35 -10.55 24.84
CA LEU A 37 -14.59 -10.20 25.58
C LEU A 37 -14.67 -8.71 25.98
N ASN A 38 -13.62 -7.91 25.80
CA ASN A 38 -13.69 -6.45 25.96
C ASN A 38 -14.13 -5.72 24.68
N ILE A 39 -14.21 -6.40 23.52
CA ILE A 39 -14.40 -5.75 22.21
C ILE A 39 -15.87 -5.88 21.78
N SER A 40 -16.63 -4.79 21.95
CA SER A 40 -18.09 -4.77 21.73
C SER A 40 -18.52 -5.15 20.31
N GLU A 41 -17.67 -4.87 19.33
CA GLU A 41 -17.85 -5.11 17.90
C GLU A 41 -17.71 -6.60 17.53
N LEU A 42 -16.91 -7.36 18.28
CA LEU A 42 -16.75 -8.81 18.09
C LEU A 42 -17.91 -9.57 18.73
N ILE A 43 -18.30 -9.18 19.95
CA ILE A 43 -19.43 -9.77 20.69
C ILE A 43 -20.72 -9.75 19.87
N LYS A 44 -21.00 -8.65 19.15
CA LYS A 44 -22.17 -8.49 18.27
C LYS A 44 -22.25 -9.51 17.13
N GLN A 45 -21.16 -10.17 16.75
CA GLN A 45 -21.12 -11.07 15.60
C GLN A 45 -21.57 -12.50 15.94
N LYS A 46 -21.67 -12.88 17.23
CA LYS A 46 -21.94 -14.24 17.75
C LYS A 46 -20.87 -15.29 17.38
N PHE A 47 -20.46 -15.35 16.12
CA PHE A 47 -19.31 -16.09 15.63
C PHE A 47 -18.33 -15.15 14.94
N PHE A 48 -17.04 -15.30 15.19
CA PHE A 48 -16.01 -14.51 14.50
C PHE A 48 -14.66 -15.22 14.45
N VAL A 49 -13.92 -14.94 13.39
CA VAL A 49 -12.51 -15.34 13.24
C VAL A 49 -11.63 -14.20 13.70
N TYR A 50 -10.62 -14.49 14.52
CA TYR A 50 -9.62 -13.52 14.93
C TYR A 50 -8.22 -14.07 14.66
N ASP A 51 -7.41 -13.31 13.92
CA ASP A 51 -6.21 -13.77 13.21
C ASP A 51 -5.03 -12.86 13.59
N ILE A 52 -4.03 -13.43 14.27
CA ILE A 52 -2.76 -12.79 14.67
C ILE A 52 -1.62 -13.61 14.06
N SER A 53 -0.46 -12.98 13.84
CA SER A 53 0.79 -13.61 13.34
C SER A 53 1.12 -14.98 13.94
N ASP A 54 0.76 -15.19 15.21
CA ASP A 54 1.20 -16.31 16.05
C ASP A 54 0.15 -17.42 16.17
N PHE A 55 -1.12 -17.11 15.97
CA PHE A 55 -2.23 -18.06 16.10
C PHE A 55 -3.52 -17.48 15.51
N LYS A 56 -4.36 -18.38 15.02
CA LYS A 56 -5.69 -18.06 14.48
C LYS A 56 -6.77 -18.67 15.35
N THR A 57 -7.85 -17.94 15.59
CA THR A 57 -8.97 -18.41 16.40
C THR A 57 -10.29 -18.40 15.65
N VAL A 58 -11.15 -19.36 15.97
CA VAL A 58 -12.57 -19.36 15.64
C VAL A 58 -13.34 -19.29 16.95
N ASN A 59 -14.13 -18.25 17.13
CA ASN A 59 -14.74 -17.89 18.40
C ASN A 59 -16.26 -17.91 18.32
N HIS A 60 -16.90 -18.40 19.38
CA HIS A 60 -18.33 -18.32 19.60
C HIS A 60 -18.61 -17.59 20.93
N TYR A 61 -19.28 -16.43 20.85
CA TYR A 61 -19.80 -15.70 22.00
C TYR A 61 -21.20 -16.20 22.37
N PHE A 62 -21.41 -16.47 23.66
CA PHE A 62 -22.72 -16.79 24.21
C PHE A 62 -22.86 -16.30 25.65
N GLU A 63 -24.10 -16.35 26.15
CA GLU A 63 -24.46 -15.91 27.49
C GLU A 63 -25.18 -17.05 28.22
N VAL A 64 -24.96 -17.12 29.54
CA VAL A 64 -25.65 -18.03 30.47
C VAL A 64 -26.35 -17.18 31.52
N PHE A 65 -27.58 -17.53 31.91
CA PHE A 65 -28.30 -16.83 32.96
C PHE A 65 -27.58 -16.98 34.31
N SER A 66 -27.47 -15.90 35.08
CA SER A 66 -26.73 -15.86 36.34
C SER A 66 -27.40 -14.93 37.33
N GLU A 67 -27.79 -15.45 38.49
CA GLU A 67 -28.34 -14.60 39.56
C GLU A 67 -27.27 -13.77 40.26
N TRP A 68 -26.00 -14.18 40.17
CA TRP A 68 -24.86 -13.53 40.85
C TRP A 68 -24.24 -12.40 40.01
N ALA A 69 -24.43 -12.41 38.69
CA ALA A 69 -23.97 -11.34 37.80
C ALA A 69 -24.88 -10.10 37.86
N ARG A 70 -24.28 -8.90 37.90
CA ARG A 70 -25.00 -7.61 37.85
C ARG A 70 -25.92 -7.44 36.64
N GLY A 71 -25.59 -8.08 35.51
CA GLY A 71 -26.39 -8.08 34.27
C GLY A 71 -27.39 -9.24 34.16
N LYS A 72 -27.58 -10.03 35.23
CA LYS A 72 -28.30 -11.31 35.26
C LYS A 72 -27.76 -12.40 34.30
N LYS A 73 -26.52 -12.25 33.83
CA LYS A 73 -25.88 -13.14 32.85
C LYS A 73 -24.37 -13.17 33.02
N GLU A 74 -23.77 -14.35 32.84
CA GLU A 74 -22.34 -14.48 32.55
C GLU A 74 -22.10 -14.34 31.04
N MET A 75 -21.00 -13.67 30.67
CA MET A 75 -20.54 -13.51 29.29
C MET A 75 -19.43 -14.53 29.03
N LEU A 76 -19.60 -15.37 28.00
CA LEU A 76 -18.70 -16.49 27.70
C LEU A 76 -18.18 -16.43 26.26
N LEU A 77 -16.94 -16.87 26.07
CA LEU A 77 -16.29 -17.02 24.78
C LEU A 77 -15.68 -18.41 24.67
N LEU A 78 -16.21 -19.22 23.74
CA LEU A 78 -15.64 -20.51 23.36
C LEU A 78 -14.77 -20.32 22.13
N SER A 79 -13.49 -20.66 22.22
CA SER A 79 -12.48 -20.37 21.20
C SER A 79 -11.74 -21.64 20.79
N ILE A 80 -11.79 -21.98 19.51
CA ILE A 80 -10.82 -22.91 18.91
C ILE A 80 -9.58 -22.10 18.56
N ILE A 81 -8.40 -22.58 18.95
CA ILE A 81 -7.12 -21.90 18.78
C ILE A 81 -6.21 -22.78 17.93
N ALA A 82 -5.78 -22.28 16.78
CA ALA A 82 -4.89 -22.96 15.86
C ALA A 82 -3.54 -22.24 15.80
N ILE A 83 -2.49 -22.92 16.25
CA ILE A 83 -1.08 -22.50 16.14
C ILE A 83 -0.45 -23.25 14.97
N ASP A 84 0.24 -22.56 14.06
CA ASP A 84 0.86 -23.13 12.85
C ASP A 84 -0.10 -23.93 11.94
N GLU A 85 -1.41 -23.73 12.11
CA GLU A 85 -2.47 -24.47 11.43
C GLU A 85 -3.53 -23.51 10.89
N SER A 86 -3.97 -23.74 9.64
CA SER A 86 -5.10 -23.01 9.10
C SER A 86 -6.42 -23.57 9.63
N ILE A 87 -7.26 -22.66 10.11
CA ILE A 87 -8.66 -22.90 10.47
C ILE A 87 -9.52 -21.81 9.81
N GLU A 88 -10.71 -22.17 9.35
CA GLU A 88 -11.68 -21.28 8.74
C GLU A 88 -13.07 -21.60 9.30
N LEU A 89 -13.81 -20.56 9.70
CA LEU A 89 -15.20 -20.68 10.11
C LEU A 89 -16.04 -21.29 8.97
N ASN A 90 -16.88 -22.26 9.31
CA ASN A 90 -17.81 -22.93 8.40
C ASN A 90 -18.94 -23.58 9.21
N GLU A 91 -20.04 -23.92 8.55
CA GLU A 91 -21.28 -24.44 9.17
C GLU A 91 -21.05 -25.61 10.14
N LYS A 92 -20.09 -26.52 9.87
CA LYS A 92 -19.80 -27.66 10.77
C LYS A 92 -19.08 -27.23 12.04
N ILE A 93 -18.18 -26.26 11.93
CA ILE A 93 -17.46 -25.69 13.08
C ILE A 93 -18.39 -24.79 13.89
N GLU A 94 -19.24 -24.00 13.23
CA GLU A 94 -20.32 -23.22 13.88
C GLU A 94 -21.23 -24.14 14.68
N HIS A 95 -21.81 -25.16 14.04
CA HIS A 95 -22.71 -26.10 14.69
C HIS A 95 -22.04 -26.87 15.85
N SER A 96 -20.77 -27.25 15.71
CA SER A 96 -20.02 -27.90 16.79
C SER A 96 -19.83 -26.98 18.00
N LEU A 97 -19.50 -25.70 17.78
CA LEU A 97 -19.35 -24.71 18.85
C LEU A 97 -20.69 -24.32 19.48
N GLU A 98 -21.77 -24.28 18.71
CA GLU A 98 -23.14 -24.05 19.19
C GLU A 98 -23.60 -25.19 20.10
N ASN A 99 -23.40 -26.45 19.71
CA ASN A 99 -23.76 -27.61 20.52
C ASN A 99 -23.05 -27.60 21.89
N ILE A 100 -21.75 -27.26 21.93
CA ILE A 100 -20.97 -27.15 23.18
C ILE A 100 -21.53 -26.01 24.06
N ALA A 101 -21.84 -24.86 23.46
CA ALA A 101 -22.41 -23.73 24.20
C ALA A 101 -23.81 -24.06 24.74
N ASP A 102 -24.61 -24.85 24.04
CA ASP A 102 -25.92 -25.30 24.49
C ASP A 102 -25.82 -26.40 25.57
N GLU A 103 -24.86 -27.32 25.50
CA GLU A 103 -24.55 -28.24 26.62
C GLU A 103 -24.23 -27.46 27.91
N ILE A 104 -23.42 -26.39 27.82
CA ILE A 104 -23.09 -25.53 28.98
C ILE A 104 -24.32 -24.77 29.50
N LYS A 105 -25.19 -24.24 28.60
CA LYS A 105 -26.43 -23.54 29.01
C LYS A 105 -27.46 -24.46 29.67
N ASN A 106 -27.43 -25.76 29.36
CA ASN A 106 -28.36 -26.75 29.91
C ASN A 106 -27.95 -27.29 31.28
N ILE A 107 -26.79 -26.92 31.82
CA ILE A 107 -26.43 -27.20 33.22
C ILE A 107 -27.28 -26.30 34.13
N GLU A 108 -28.01 -26.91 35.06
CA GLU A 108 -28.75 -26.19 36.11
C GLU A 108 -27.77 -25.37 36.96
N ASN A 109 -28.05 -24.07 37.10
CA ASN A 109 -27.19 -23.09 37.77
C ASN A 109 -25.72 -23.08 37.28
N ALA A 110 -25.47 -23.35 35.99
CA ALA A 110 -24.14 -23.36 35.38
C ALA A 110 -23.25 -22.16 35.74
N TYR A 111 -23.85 -20.99 35.96
CA TYR A 111 -23.14 -19.79 36.35
C TYR A 111 -22.30 -19.96 37.62
N MET A 112 -22.73 -20.80 38.58
CA MET A 112 -22.02 -21.06 39.85
C MET A 112 -20.62 -21.63 39.60
N GLY A 113 -20.44 -22.44 38.55
CA GLY A 113 -19.14 -23.00 38.18
C GLY A 113 -18.08 -21.94 37.88
N PHE A 114 -18.47 -20.72 37.45
CA PHE A 114 -17.55 -19.61 37.22
C PHE A 114 -17.14 -18.85 38.50
N TYR A 115 -17.45 -19.35 39.70
CA TYR A 115 -17.14 -18.69 40.98
C TYR A 115 -16.32 -19.55 41.97
N ALA A 116 -15.75 -20.69 41.54
CA ALA A 116 -14.93 -21.57 42.39
C ALA A 116 -13.69 -20.90 43.05
N TYR A 117 -13.32 -19.68 42.63
CA TYR A 117 -12.26 -18.85 43.24
C TYR A 117 -12.77 -17.79 44.24
N ASP A 118 -14.09 -17.64 44.42
CA ASP A 118 -14.74 -16.56 45.19
C ASP A 118 -15.58 -17.16 46.33
N TRP A 119 -14.91 -17.75 47.31
CA TRP A 119 -15.51 -18.47 48.45
C TRP A 119 -16.39 -17.59 49.37
N GLY A 120 -16.56 -16.30 49.08
CA GLY A 120 -17.37 -15.38 49.88
C GLY A 120 -18.83 -15.23 49.42
N LYS A 121 -19.27 -15.97 48.40
CA LYS A 121 -20.60 -15.78 47.75
C LYS A 121 -21.55 -16.98 47.78
N ALA A 122 -21.08 -18.17 48.13
CA ALA A 122 -21.89 -19.39 48.13
C ALA A 122 -22.30 -19.77 49.55
N GLU A 123 -23.60 -20.00 49.77
CA GLU A 123 -24.09 -20.72 50.96
C GLU A 123 -24.02 -22.24 50.73
N ASP A 124 -24.20 -22.69 49.47
CA ASP A 124 -24.04 -24.07 49.01
C ASP A 124 -22.74 -24.23 48.18
N TYR A 125 -21.72 -24.86 48.78
CA TYR A 125 -20.41 -25.05 48.15
C TYR A 125 -20.36 -26.22 47.16
N ASP A 126 -21.14 -27.29 47.41
CA ASP A 126 -21.09 -28.51 46.61
C ASP A 126 -21.50 -28.25 45.14
N ASP A 127 -22.53 -27.43 44.92
CA ASP A 127 -23.01 -27.03 43.59
C ASP A 127 -21.99 -26.20 42.79
N VAL A 128 -21.12 -25.42 43.46
CA VAL A 128 -20.09 -24.59 42.81
C VAL A 128 -19.02 -25.49 42.19
N ASP A 129 -18.49 -26.43 42.97
CA ASP A 129 -17.44 -27.34 42.51
C ASP A 129 -18.01 -28.38 41.53
N GLU A 130 -19.22 -28.89 41.76
CA GLU A 130 -19.88 -29.81 40.82
C GLU A 130 -20.12 -29.17 39.46
N ASN A 131 -20.62 -27.92 39.41
CA ASN A 131 -20.81 -27.21 38.15
C ASN A 131 -19.50 -26.75 37.51
N ASN A 132 -18.46 -26.42 38.29
CA ASN A 132 -17.13 -26.13 37.77
C ASN A 132 -16.55 -27.35 37.02
N GLU A 133 -16.62 -28.53 37.63
CA GLU A 133 -16.15 -29.78 37.04
C GLU A 133 -17.02 -30.24 35.86
N LYS A 134 -18.37 -30.10 35.91
CA LYS A 134 -19.24 -30.37 34.74
C LYS A 134 -18.82 -29.56 33.52
N ILE A 135 -18.57 -28.26 33.67
CA ILE A 135 -18.20 -27.39 32.55
C ILE A 135 -16.82 -27.76 31.98
N LYS A 136 -15.81 -28.03 32.83
CA LYS A 136 -14.50 -28.54 32.37
C LYS A 136 -14.65 -29.86 31.60
N ASN A 137 -15.43 -30.80 32.14
CA ASN A 137 -15.66 -32.11 31.53
C ASN A 137 -16.34 -32.01 30.15
N ILE A 138 -17.20 -31.01 29.92
CA ILE A 138 -17.75 -30.74 28.57
C ILE A 138 -16.61 -30.31 27.64
N ILE A 139 -15.85 -29.27 28.00
CA ILE A 139 -14.76 -28.74 27.16
C ILE A 139 -13.72 -29.83 26.83
N GLU A 140 -13.37 -30.67 27.79
CA GLU A 140 -12.42 -31.77 27.59
C GLU A 140 -12.96 -32.83 26.60
N LYS A 141 -14.21 -33.27 26.76
CA LYS A 141 -14.85 -34.25 25.85
C LYS A 141 -15.07 -33.70 24.45
N SER A 142 -15.38 -32.41 24.34
CA SER A 142 -15.65 -31.75 23.06
C SER A 142 -14.39 -31.44 22.25
N TYR A 143 -13.19 -31.47 22.86
CA TYR A 143 -11.93 -31.22 22.15
C TYR A 143 -11.73 -32.19 20.96
N GLU A 144 -11.89 -33.49 21.18
CA GLU A 144 -11.73 -34.49 20.10
C GLU A 144 -12.86 -34.36 19.06
N GLN A 145 -14.08 -33.98 19.45
CA GLN A 145 -15.18 -33.71 18.51
C GLN A 145 -14.85 -32.53 17.56
N ILE A 146 -14.30 -31.44 18.10
CA ILE A 146 -13.88 -30.26 17.35
C ILE A 146 -12.73 -30.61 16.39
N LYS A 147 -11.75 -31.37 16.86
CA LYS A 147 -10.64 -31.88 16.04
C LYS A 147 -11.13 -32.76 14.89
N ASP A 148 -12.08 -33.66 15.15
CA ASP A 148 -12.76 -34.47 14.14
C ASP A 148 -13.53 -33.62 13.11
N ALA A 149 -14.21 -32.56 13.55
CA ALA A 149 -14.94 -31.65 12.67
C ALA A 149 -13.98 -30.86 11.75
N ILE A 150 -12.84 -30.40 12.29
CA ILE A 150 -11.78 -29.74 11.52
C ILE A 150 -11.14 -30.71 10.53
N GLU A 151 -10.84 -31.95 10.94
CA GLU A 151 -10.31 -32.98 10.04
C GLU A 151 -11.27 -33.34 8.91
N LYS A 152 -12.57 -33.49 9.20
CA LYS A 152 -13.60 -33.76 8.18
C LYS A 152 -13.73 -32.59 7.21
N SER A 153 -13.77 -31.35 7.70
CA SER A 153 -13.77 -30.13 6.88
C SER A 153 -12.53 -30.03 5.98
N ARG A 154 -11.34 -30.39 6.50
CA ARG A 154 -10.10 -30.47 5.71
C ARG A 154 -10.16 -31.58 4.67
N LYS A 155 -10.61 -32.79 5.02
CA LYS A 155 -10.75 -33.94 4.11
C LYS A 155 -11.73 -33.63 2.97
N GLU A 156 -12.87 -33.00 3.25
CA GLU A 156 -13.83 -32.58 2.22
C GLU A 156 -13.24 -31.51 1.29
N LYS A 157 -12.57 -30.48 1.82
CA LYS A 157 -11.85 -29.51 0.98
C LYS A 157 -10.75 -30.15 0.13
N VAL A 158 -10.08 -31.19 0.65
CA VAL A 158 -9.07 -31.95 -0.10
C VAL A 158 -9.74 -32.85 -1.15
N GLU A 159 -10.87 -33.51 -0.88
CA GLU A 159 -11.60 -34.31 -1.87
C GLU A 159 -12.25 -33.45 -2.95
N GLU A 160 -12.73 -32.26 -2.61
CA GLU A 160 -13.24 -31.26 -3.54
C GLU A 160 -12.11 -30.69 -4.42
N ALA A 161 -10.92 -30.48 -3.84
CA ALA A 161 -9.71 -30.13 -4.60
C ALA A 161 -9.17 -31.31 -5.45
N VAL A 162 -9.24 -32.55 -4.96
CA VAL A 162 -8.73 -33.76 -5.66
C VAL A 162 -9.66 -34.18 -6.80
N LYS A 163 -10.98 -33.96 -6.68
CA LYS A 163 -11.93 -34.04 -7.81
C LYS A 163 -11.63 -33.02 -8.93
N THR A 164 -10.74 -32.05 -8.70
CA THR A 164 -10.23 -31.13 -9.74
C THR A 164 -8.81 -31.45 -10.21
N ILE A 165 -8.24 -32.62 -9.88
CA ILE A 165 -6.94 -33.11 -10.39
C ILE A 165 -7.13 -34.28 -11.37
N GLU A 166 -7.94 -34.06 -12.40
CA GLU A 166 -7.55 -34.55 -13.72
C GLU A 166 -6.36 -33.70 -14.22
N PRO A 167 -5.46 -34.23 -15.06
CA PRO A 167 -4.39 -33.43 -15.64
C PRO A 167 -5.00 -32.24 -16.40
N LYS A 168 -4.68 -31.00 -15.98
CA LYS A 168 -5.14 -29.77 -16.64
C LYS A 168 -4.79 -29.82 -18.13
N ASP A 169 -5.74 -30.18 -18.98
CA ASP A 169 -5.69 -29.99 -20.43
C ASP A 169 -5.79 -28.49 -20.69
N LEU A 170 -4.69 -27.87 -21.14
CA LEU A 170 -4.41 -26.44 -20.97
C LEU A 170 -5.23 -25.48 -21.83
N GLY A 171 -6.32 -25.98 -22.41
CA GLY A 171 -7.17 -25.23 -23.32
C GLY A 171 -6.56 -25.04 -24.70
N THR A 172 -7.27 -24.25 -25.50
CA THR A 172 -6.91 -23.94 -26.88
C THR A 172 -6.63 -22.45 -26.99
N TYR A 173 -5.40 -22.09 -27.38
CA TYR A 173 -4.97 -20.71 -27.51
C TYR A 173 -4.99 -20.25 -28.97
N ILE A 174 -5.53 -19.07 -29.21
CA ILE A 174 -5.57 -18.40 -30.51
C ILE A 174 -4.70 -17.15 -30.39
N MET A 175 -3.64 -17.05 -31.20
CA MET A 175 -2.64 -15.99 -31.09
C MET A 175 -2.87 -14.88 -32.10
N ASP A 176 -2.89 -13.64 -31.63
CA ASP A 176 -2.84 -12.43 -32.46
C ASP A 176 -1.42 -12.19 -33.01
N ALA A 177 -1.26 -11.42 -34.09
CA ALA A 177 0.06 -11.10 -34.65
C ALA A 177 0.94 -10.36 -33.63
N ASN A 178 0.33 -9.39 -32.93
CA ASN A 178 0.95 -8.58 -31.88
C ASN A 178 1.65 -9.42 -30.78
N PHE A 179 1.15 -10.63 -30.47
CA PHE A 179 1.79 -11.52 -29.49
C PHE A 179 3.24 -11.85 -29.88
N PHE A 180 3.47 -12.17 -31.15
CA PHE A 180 4.79 -12.56 -31.65
C PHE A 180 5.73 -11.37 -31.78
N GLU A 181 5.21 -10.21 -32.21
CA GLU A 181 5.95 -8.95 -32.34
C GLU A 181 6.44 -8.46 -30.97
N ASN A 182 5.55 -8.42 -29.97
CA ASN A 182 5.88 -8.01 -28.60
C ASN A 182 7.01 -8.86 -28.03
N LEU A 183 6.92 -10.19 -28.18
CA LEU A 183 7.96 -11.11 -27.71
C LEU A 183 9.32 -10.88 -28.39
N TYR A 184 9.33 -10.56 -29.68
CA TYR A 184 10.56 -10.29 -30.43
C TYR A 184 11.19 -8.93 -30.11
N GLU A 185 10.40 -7.88 -29.90
CA GLU A 185 10.93 -6.58 -29.45
C GLU A 185 11.51 -6.63 -28.03
N ILE A 186 10.97 -7.51 -27.18
CA ILE A 186 11.48 -7.73 -25.83
C ILE A 186 12.78 -8.56 -25.84
N GLU A 187 12.83 -9.62 -26.65
CA GLU A 187 13.95 -10.55 -26.77
C GLU A 187 14.26 -10.77 -28.27
N ARG A 188 15.14 -9.92 -28.81
CA ARG A 188 15.53 -9.90 -30.24
C ARG A 188 16.36 -11.11 -30.70
N ASN A 189 16.35 -12.22 -29.96
CA ASN A 189 17.06 -13.46 -30.28
C ASN A 189 16.08 -14.61 -30.54
N LYS A 190 16.57 -15.71 -31.13
CA LYS A 190 15.76 -16.91 -31.40
C LYS A 190 15.37 -17.70 -30.15
N GLY A 191 15.81 -17.28 -28.96
CA GLY A 191 15.67 -18.02 -27.70
C GLY A 191 14.21 -18.19 -27.29
N VAL A 192 13.44 -17.10 -27.24
CA VAL A 192 12.01 -17.15 -26.83
C VAL A 192 11.22 -18.15 -27.69
N PHE A 193 11.36 -18.08 -29.01
CA PHE A 193 10.65 -18.97 -29.93
C PHE A 193 11.10 -20.44 -29.81
N LYS A 194 12.37 -20.70 -29.47
CA LYS A 194 12.87 -22.05 -29.15
C LYS A 194 12.28 -22.59 -27.84
N TYR A 195 12.07 -21.74 -26.83
CA TYR A 195 11.38 -22.15 -25.60
C TYR A 195 9.88 -22.35 -25.82
N LEU A 196 9.22 -21.51 -26.64
CA LEU A 196 7.82 -21.71 -27.03
C LEU A 196 7.62 -23.01 -27.83
N ASP A 197 8.56 -23.40 -28.68
CA ASP A 197 8.53 -24.70 -29.37
C ASP A 197 8.51 -25.89 -28.38
N ARG A 198 9.31 -25.82 -27.29
CA ARG A 198 9.24 -26.81 -26.19
C ARG A 198 7.87 -26.80 -25.51
N VAL A 199 7.30 -25.62 -25.24
CA VAL A 199 5.97 -25.45 -24.64
C VAL A 199 4.86 -26.10 -25.48
N ILE A 200 4.92 -25.97 -26.81
CA ILE A 200 3.96 -26.62 -27.72
C ILE A 200 4.12 -28.15 -27.65
N LYS A 201 5.36 -28.64 -27.65
CA LYS A 201 5.68 -30.09 -27.54
C LYS A 201 5.25 -30.70 -26.21
N ASP A 202 5.24 -29.91 -25.13
CA ASP A 202 4.72 -30.30 -23.82
C ASP A 202 3.16 -30.34 -23.76
N GLY A 203 2.46 -30.08 -24.88
CA GLY A 203 1.03 -30.38 -25.06
C GLY A 203 0.12 -29.17 -25.32
N ILE A 204 0.65 -27.96 -25.38
CA ILE A 204 -0.15 -26.73 -25.50
C ILE A 204 -0.44 -26.38 -26.95
N LYS A 205 -1.73 -26.34 -27.30
CA LYS A 205 -2.18 -26.11 -28.68
C LYS A 205 -2.34 -24.62 -28.97
N MET A 206 -1.49 -24.11 -29.85
CA MET A 206 -1.52 -22.73 -30.34
C MET A 206 -2.03 -22.72 -31.79
N TYR A 207 -2.97 -21.81 -32.06
CA TYR A 207 -3.60 -21.63 -33.37
C TYR A 207 -3.43 -20.20 -33.87
N ILE A 208 -3.24 -20.04 -35.18
CA ILE A 208 -3.28 -18.76 -35.91
C ILE A 208 -4.01 -18.96 -37.24
N THR A 209 -4.46 -17.89 -37.90
CA THR A 209 -5.00 -17.98 -39.27
C THR A 209 -3.95 -17.62 -40.30
N GLU A 210 -4.15 -18.03 -41.56
CA GLU A 210 -3.30 -17.63 -42.68
C GLU A 210 -3.23 -16.10 -42.84
N GLU A 211 -4.35 -15.40 -42.66
CA GLU A 211 -4.41 -13.93 -42.68
C GLU A 211 -3.60 -13.30 -41.54
N THR A 212 -3.55 -13.93 -40.35
CA THR A 212 -2.68 -13.48 -39.25
C THR A 212 -1.21 -13.70 -39.56
N VAL A 213 -0.84 -14.78 -40.26
CA VAL A 213 0.57 -15.06 -40.64
C VAL A 213 1.14 -13.93 -41.52
N ILE A 214 0.32 -13.35 -42.40
CA ILE A 214 0.71 -12.22 -43.27
C ILE A 214 1.02 -10.96 -42.44
N ASP A 215 0.29 -10.75 -41.33
CA ASP A 215 0.44 -9.59 -40.45
C ASP A 215 1.61 -9.75 -39.44
N ILE A 216 2.25 -10.92 -39.29
CA ILE A 216 3.36 -11.12 -38.33
C ILE A 216 4.66 -10.50 -38.86
N ASN A 217 5.08 -9.36 -38.30
CA ASN A 217 6.35 -8.72 -38.63
C ASN A 217 7.54 -9.36 -37.89
N LEU A 218 7.99 -10.53 -38.36
CA LEU A 218 9.20 -11.21 -37.86
C LEU A 218 10.21 -11.53 -38.98
N PRO A 219 11.51 -11.66 -38.65
CA PRO A 219 12.50 -12.16 -39.59
C PRO A 219 12.15 -13.54 -40.17
N ASP A 220 12.29 -13.66 -41.49
CA ASP A 220 12.14 -14.89 -42.29
C ASP A 220 12.72 -16.16 -41.65
N ASN A 221 13.89 -16.03 -41.02
CA ASN A 221 14.62 -17.13 -40.41
C ASN A 221 14.11 -17.55 -39.02
N ILE A 222 13.18 -16.78 -38.43
CA ILE A 222 12.41 -17.14 -37.24
C ILE A 222 11.09 -17.77 -37.71
N LEU A 223 10.38 -17.12 -38.64
CA LEU A 223 9.13 -17.62 -39.22
C LEU A 223 9.28 -19.05 -39.77
N LYS A 224 10.29 -19.29 -40.62
CA LYS A 224 10.58 -20.63 -41.20
C LYS A 224 10.94 -21.71 -40.17
N THR A 225 11.41 -21.32 -38.97
CA THR A 225 11.79 -22.27 -37.90
C THR A 225 10.64 -22.53 -36.93
N PHE A 226 9.80 -21.52 -36.67
CA PHE A 226 8.81 -21.56 -35.59
C PHE A 226 7.39 -21.84 -36.07
N LEU A 227 6.95 -21.26 -37.19
CA LEU A 227 5.60 -21.49 -37.74
C LEU A 227 5.25 -22.97 -37.96
N PRO A 228 6.16 -23.88 -38.38
CA PRO A 228 5.81 -25.29 -38.56
C PRO A 228 5.34 -26.02 -37.29
N ASN A 229 5.56 -25.44 -36.10
CA ASN A 229 5.11 -26.00 -34.83
C ASN A 229 3.75 -25.44 -34.38
N ILE A 230 3.23 -24.38 -35.02
CA ILE A 230 1.92 -23.77 -34.71
C ILE A 230 0.86 -24.34 -35.66
N THR A 231 -0.37 -24.52 -35.19
CA THR A 231 -1.48 -24.93 -36.06
C THR A 231 -2.01 -23.72 -36.83
N ILE A 232 -1.64 -23.61 -38.11
CA ILE A 232 -2.19 -22.60 -39.03
C ILE A 232 -3.55 -23.10 -39.56
N TYR A 233 -4.59 -22.28 -39.45
CA TYR A 233 -5.95 -22.62 -39.86
C TYR A 233 -6.41 -21.75 -41.04
N HIS A 234 -6.77 -22.40 -42.15
CA HIS A 234 -7.42 -21.74 -43.28
C HIS A 234 -8.88 -21.39 -42.92
N VAL A 235 -9.23 -20.09 -42.88
CA VAL A 235 -10.60 -19.64 -42.63
C VAL A 235 -11.32 -19.41 -43.97
N PRO A 236 -12.35 -20.20 -44.32
CA PRO A 236 -13.03 -20.04 -45.59
C PRO A 236 -13.64 -18.65 -45.76
N SER A 237 -13.48 -18.04 -46.94
CA SER A 237 -14.01 -16.70 -47.22
C SER A 237 -15.55 -16.63 -47.14
N SER A 238 -16.24 -17.76 -47.23
CA SER A 238 -17.68 -17.89 -46.94
C SER A 238 -18.00 -17.62 -45.47
N SER A 239 -17.25 -18.22 -44.54
CA SER A 239 -17.42 -18.01 -43.10
C SER A 239 -17.11 -16.58 -42.65
N ILE A 240 -16.14 -15.93 -43.30
CA ILE A 240 -15.88 -14.48 -43.10
C ILE A 240 -17.09 -13.66 -43.57
N LYS A 241 -17.63 -13.94 -44.77
CA LYS A 241 -18.83 -13.25 -45.29
C LYS A 241 -20.08 -13.50 -44.45
N GLU A 242 -20.24 -14.68 -43.87
CA GLU A 242 -21.31 -15.02 -42.92
C GLU A 242 -21.18 -14.21 -41.63
N PHE A 243 -19.98 -14.21 -41.01
CA PHE A 243 -19.71 -13.44 -39.79
C PHE A 243 -19.93 -11.93 -39.97
N MET A 244 -19.60 -11.39 -41.13
CA MET A 244 -19.85 -9.98 -41.48
C MET A 244 -21.35 -9.66 -41.74
N ARG A 245 -22.19 -10.67 -42.00
CA ARG A 245 -23.65 -10.49 -42.21
C ARG A 245 -24.45 -10.45 -40.91
N ASP A 246 -23.92 -10.98 -39.81
CA ASP A 246 -24.56 -11.03 -38.48
C ASP A 246 -24.78 -9.63 -37.80
N LYS A 247 -24.67 -8.52 -38.55
CA LYS A 247 -24.81 -7.13 -38.07
C LYS A 247 -23.97 -6.77 -36.84
N ILE A 248 -22.83 -7.42 -36.66
CA ILE A 248 -21.89 -7.07 -35.61
C ILE A 248 -21.25 -5.71 -35.95
N ASP A 249 -20.96 -4.88 -34.94
CA ASP A 249 -20.47 -3.51 -35.14
C ASP A 249 -19.00 -3.47 -35.62
N THR A 250 -18.82 -3.71 -36.92
CA THR A 250 -17.52 -3.81 -37.61
C THR A 250 -16.77 -2.49 -37.70
N ARG A 251 -17.36 -1.36 -37.28
CA ARG A 251 -16.68 -0.05 -37.24
C ARG A 251 -15.49 -0.01 -36.29
N LEU A 252 -15.42 -0.96 -35.35
CA LEU A 252 -14.35 -1.08 -34.35
C LEU A 252 -13.16 -1.93 -34.82
N ILE A 253 -13.33 -2.77 -35.85
CA ILE A 253 -12.32 -3.77 -36.29
C ILE A 253 -12.36 -3.85 -37.83
N ASN A 254 -11.31 -3.34 -38.48
CA ASN A 254 -11.23 -3.22 -39.94
C ASN A 254 -10.18 -4.12 -40.62
N ARG A 255 -9.34 -4.85 -39.87
CA ARG A 255 -8.32 -5.75 -40.43
C ARG A 255 -8.88 -7.15 -40.68
N THR A 256 -8.60 -7.70 -41.87
CA THR A 256 -9.00 -9.06 -42.28
C THR A 256 -8.43 -10.13 -41.33
N SER A 257 -7.18 -9.96 -40.90
CA SER A 257 -6.49 -10.81 -39.92
C SER A 257 -7.26 -10.93 -38.60
N ILE A 258 -7.72 -9.82 -38.03
CA ILE A 258 -8.50 -9.82 -36.78
C ILE A 258 -9.89 -10.46 -36.99
N ILE A 259 -10.55 -10.17 -38.12
CA ILE A 259 -11.84 -10.78 -38.45
C ILE A 259 -11.70 -12.31 -38.60
N SER A 260 -10.62 -12.78 -39.23
CA SER A 260 -10.36 -14.22 -39.38
C SER A 260 -10.10 -14.90 -38.01
N LEU A 261 -9.37 -14.26 -37.09
CA LEU A 261 -9.16 -14.76 -35.72
C LEU A 261 -10.47 -14.88 -34.95
N LEU A 262 -11.39 -13.91 -35.11
CA LEU A 262 -12.72 -13.95 -34.52
C LEU A 262 -13.59 -15.08 -35.10
N VAL A 263 -13.51 -15.33 -36.40
CA VAL A 263 -14.20 -16.46 -37.06
C VAL A 263 -13.63 -17.79 -36.58
N LEU A 264 -12.30 -17.94 -36.53
CA LEU A 264 -11.63 -19.13 -35.98
C LEU A 264 -12.06 -19.38 -34.53
N SER A 265 -12.09 -18.32 -33.71
CA SER A 265 -12.56 -18.38 -32.32
C SER A 265 -14.00 -18.92 -32.22
N ARG A 266 -14.89 -18.48 -33.11
CA ARG A 266 -16.29 -18.96 -33.18
C ARG A 266 -16.41 -20.39 -33.72
N ILE A 267 -15.57 -20.81 -34.67
CA ILE A 267 -15.54 -22.19 -35.20
C ILE A 267 -15.08 -23.16 -34.11
N LEU A 268 -13.92 -22.90 -33.49
CA LEU A 268 -13.40 -23.74 -32.41
C LEU A 268 -14.37 -23.78 -31.21
N TYR A 269 -15.09 -22.68 -30.94
CA TYR A 269 -16.10 -22.64 -29.88
C TYR A 269 -17.36 -23.47 -30.20
N LYS A 270 -17.80 -23.54 -31.46
CA LYS A 270 -18.94 -24.37 -31.87
C LYS A 270 -18.63 -25.88 -31.80
N ASN A 271 -17.39 -26.29 -32.03
CA ASN A 271 -16.97 -27.69 -32.12
C ASN A 271 -16.58 -28.32 -30.75
N LYS A 272 -17.15 -27.86 -29.62
CA LYS A 272 -16.61 -28.18 -28.29
C LYS A 272 -17.02 -29.56 -27.74
N GLU A 273 -16.00 -30.35 -27.45
CA GLU A 273 -15.94 -31.28 -26.32
C GLU A 273 -15.27 -30.57 -25.11
N ASN A 274 -16.02 -29.80 -24.33
CA ASN A 274 -15.64 -29.21 -23.02
C ASN A 274 -14.38 -28.29 -22.87
N ARG A 275 -13.55 -28.03 -23.88
CA ARG A 275 -12.32 -27.21 -23.69
C ARG A 275 -12.54 -25.69 -23.56
N PRO A 276 -11.78 -24.95 -22.71
CA PRO A 276 -11.74 -23.49 -22.74
C PRO A 276 -10.94 -22.98 -23.96
N ILE A 277 -11.36 -21.85 -24.51
CA ILE A 277 -10.71 -21.19 -25.67
C ILE A 277 -10.31 -19.78 -25.26
N THR A 278 -9.04 -19.45 -25.49
CA THR A 278 -8.43 -18.18 -25.09
C THR A 278 -7.82 -17.49 -26.29
N LEU A 279 -8.28 -16.28 -26.60
CA LEU A 279 -7.63 -15.36 -27.53
C LEU A 279 -6.54 -14.59 -26.78
N VAL A 280 -5.31 -14.64 -27.28
CA VAL A 280 -4.15 -13.96 -26.71
C VAL A 280 -3.88 -12.72 -27.56
N THR A 281 -4.17 -11.54 -27.00
CA THR A 281 -4.02 -10.26 -27.69
C THR A 281 -3.88 -9.12 -26.69
N ASN A 282 -3.08 -8.13 -27.06
CA ASN A 282 -2.93 -6.88 -26.32
C ASN A 282 -3.84 -5.77 -26.91
N ASP A 283 -4.60 -6.04 -27.99
CA ASP A 283 -5.57 -5.12 -28.57
C ASP A 283 -6.83 -5.03 -27.69
N TYR A 284 -7.04 -3.86 -27.07
CA TYR A 284 -8.18 -3.61 -26.20
C TYR A 284 -9.52 -3.52 -26.96
N LYS A 285 -9.53 -3.10 -28.24
CA LYS A 285 -10.74 -2.99 -29.06
C LYS A 285 -11.24 -4.40 -29.39
N LEU A 286 -10.31 -5.30 -29.71
CA LEU A 286 -10.57 -6.72 -29.89
C LEU A 286 -11.09 -7.38 -28.59
N ASN A 287 -10.44 -7.13 -27.45
CA ASN A 287 -10.91 -7.61 -26.13
C ASN A 287 -12.34 -7.14 -25.81
N ARG A 288 -12.63 -5.85 -26.02
CA ARG A 288 -13.97 -5.25 -25.82
C ARG A 288 -15.02 -5.87 -26.75
N PHE A 289 -14.66 -6.18 -27.99
CA PHE A 289 -15.54 -6.83 -28.95
C PHE A 289 -15.87 -8.27 -28.52
N VAL A 290 -14.85 -9.08 -28.21
CA VAL A 290 -15.03 -10.49 -27.80
C VAL A 290 -15.89 -10.59 -26.54
N LYS A 291 -15.62 -9.79 -25.51
CA LYS A 291 -16.42 -9.80 -24.27
C LYS A 291 -17.89 -9.44 -24.47
N ARG A 292 -18.22 -8.60 -25.47
CA ARG A 292 -19.60 -8.19 -25.77
C ARG A 292 -20.34 -9.19 -26.67
N GLN A 293 -19.65 -9.78 -27.65
CA GLN A 293 -20.29 -10.51 -28.75
C GLN A 293 -20.02 -12.03 -28.74
N LEU A 294 -18.94 -12.48 -28.11
CA LEU A 294 -18.48 -13.88 -28.10
C LEU A 294 -18.36 -14.39 -26.65
N LYS A 295 -19.50 -14.46 -25.95
CA LYS A 295 -19.59 -15.02 -24.60
C LYS A 295 -19.05 -16.45 -24.56
N GLY A 296 -18.19 -16.74 -23.59
CA GLY A 296 -17.54 -18.06 -23.43
C GLY A 296 -16.15 -18.18 -24.07
N ILE A 297 -15.65 -17.12 -24.72
CA ILE A 297 -14.26 -17.01 -25.18
C ILE A 297 -13.48 -16.11 -24.21
N LYS A 298 -12.37 -16.61 -23.68
CA LYS A 298 -11.48 -15.86 -22.79
C LYS A 298 -10.57 -14.96 -23.62
N VAL A 299 -10.21 -13.80 -23.09
CA VAL A 299 -9.17 -12.93 -23.69
C VAL A 299 -8.11 -12.65 -22.65
N LEU A 300 -6.84 -12.82 -23.02
CA LEU A 300 -5.69 -12.52 -22.17
C LEU A 300 -4.67 -11.65 -22.89
N PRO A 301 -4.05 -10.67 -22.21
CA PRO A 301 -2.81 -10.08 -22.68
C PRO A 301 -1.65 -11.08 -22.59
N THR A 302 -0.57 -10.80 -23.30
CA THR A 302 0.59 -11.68 -23.49
C THR A 302 1.24 -12.04 -22.14
N SER A 303 1.37 -11.10 -21.21
CA SER A 303 1.91 -11.37 -19.86
C SER A 303 1.04 -12.34 -19.04
N SER A 304 -0.28 -12.28 -19.20
CA SER A 304 -1.21 -13.16 -18.50
C SER A 304 -1.21 -14.55 -19.11
N PHE A 305 -1.13 -14.66 -20.44
CA PHE A 305 -0.92 -15.93 -21.14
C PHE A 305 0.39 -16.61 -20.71
N LEU A 306 1.51 -15.86 -20.69
CA LEU A 306 2.79 -16.39 -20.22
C LEU A 306 2.71 -16.97 -18.80
N LEU A 307 1.75 -16.55 -17.98
CA LEU A 307 1.55 -17.12 -16.65
C LEU A 307 0.76 -18.41 -16.61
N GLU A 308 -0.25 -18.55 -17.47
CA GLU A 308 -1.00 -19.80 -17.58
C GLU A 308 -0.08 -20.96 -17.96
N ILE A 309 0.89 -20.69 -18.85
CA ILE A 309 1.92 -21.67 -19.19
C ILE A 309 2.93 -21.93 -18.07
N ILE A 310 3.42 -20.92 -17.34
CA ILE A 310 4.32 -21.16 -16.18
C ILE A 310 3.68 -22.12 -15.17
N ASN A 311 2.41 -21.91 -14.82
CA ASN A 311 1.69 -22.77 -13.86
C ASN A 311 1.56 -24.22 -14.34
N ALA A 312 1.60 -24.45 -15.65
CA ALA A 312 1.42 -25.76 -16.25
C ALA A 312 2.71 -26.50 -16.56
N LEU A 313 3.80 -25.76 -16.77
CA LEU A 313 5.10 -26.32 -17.13
C LEU A 313 5.68 -27.10 -15.96
N LYS A 314 5.93 -28.40 -16.20
CA LYS A 314 6.59 -29.29 -15.23
C LYS A 314 8.09 -28.98 -15.11
N ASN A 315 8.70 -28.50 -16.19
CA ASN A 315 10.13 -28.20 -16.25
C ASN A 315 10.46 -26.86 -15.55
N ARG A 316 11.33 -26.93 -14.53
CA ARG A 316 11.80 -25.78 -13.75
C ARG A 316 12.55 -24.74 -14.58
N GLU A 317 13.44 -25.16 -15.49
CA GLU A 317 14.19 -24.26 -16.39
C GLU A 317 13.24 -23.42 -17.25
N LEU A 318 12.18 -24.06 -17.77
CA LEU A 318 11.15 -23.37 -18.56
C LEU A 318 10.32 -22.42 -17.68
N ARG A 319 9.91 -22.83 -16.48
CA ARG A 319 9.21 -21.95 -15.54
C ARG A 319 10.05 -20.72 -15.20
N ASP A 320 11.29 -20.90 -14.78
CA ASP A 320 12.19 -19.81 -14.40
C ASP A 320 12.44 -18.84 -15.59
N PHE A 321 12.62 -19.37 -16.81
CA PHE A 321 12.73 -18.57 -18.03
C PHE A 321 11.45 -17.77 -18.33
N PHE A 322 10.28 -18.43 -18.34
CA PHE A 322 9.02 -17.77 -18.65
C PHE A 322 8.59 -16.81 -17.54
N GLN A 323 8.99 -17.02 -16.27
CA GLN A 323 8.79 -16.08 -15.17
C GLN A 323 9.46 -14.73 -15.47
N ILE A 324 10.73 -14.79 -15.90
CA ILE A 324 11.52 -13.62 -16.29
C ILE A 324 10.94 -12.97 -17.55
N LEU A 325 10.56 -13.76 -18.55
CA LEU A 325 9.97 -13.26 -19.80
C LEU A 325 8.60 -12.61 -19.56
N ARG A 326 7.76 -13.22 -18.71
CA ARG A 326 6.46 -12.67 -18.30
C ARG A 326 6.62 -11.30 -17.68
N LYS A 327 7.54 -11.17 -16.72
CA LYS A 327 7.87 -9.88 -16.11
C LYS A 327 8.21 -8.87 -17.21
N LYS A 328 9.19 -9.18 -18.09
CA LYS A 328 9.55 -8.33 -19.25
C LYS A 328 8.36 -7.93 -20.13
N VAL A 329 7.46 -8.86 -20.45
CA VAL A 329 6.24 -8.61 -21.25
C VAL A 329 5.25 -7.71 -20.53
N MET A 330 5.02 -7.89 -19.24
CA MET A 330 4.08 -7.07 -18.49
C MET A 330 4.49 -5.60 -18.49
N ASP A 331 5.79 -5.31 -18.32
CA ASP A 331 6.24 -3.92 -18.38
C ASP A 331 6.26 -3.42 -19.83
N TYR A 332 6.54 -4.26 -20.84
CA TYR A 332 6.38 -3.82 -22.23
C TYR A 332 4.91 -3.49 -22.57
N GLU A 333 3.95 -4.20 -21.99
CA GLU A 333 2.51 -3.90 -22.07
C GLU A 333 2.18 -2.56 -21.40
N MET A 334 2.73 -2.30 -20.21
CA MET A 334 2.58 -1.00 -19.55
C MET A 334 3.32 0.12 -20.32
N GLU A 335 4.54 -0.13 -20.78
CA GLU A 335 5.36 0.78 -21.57
C GLU A 335 4.72 1.11 -22.92
N THR A 336 4.07 0.17 -23.61
CA THR A 336 3.34 0.47 -24.86
C THR A 336 2.06 1.30 -24.61
N LEU A 337 1.40 1.10 -23.47
CA LEU A 337 0.34 2.01 -23.00
C LEU A 337 0.90 3.42 -22.70
N PHE A 338 2.17 3.56 -22.27
CA PHE A 338 2.83 4.84 -22.02
C PHE A 338 3.52 5.47 -23.25
N GLN A 339 3.98 4.70 -24.23
CA GLN A 339 4.84 5.17 -25.34
C GLN A 339 4.08 5.92 -26.45
N THR A 340 2.75 5.98 -26.38
CA THR A 340 1.92 6.52 -27.47
C THR A 340 2.01 8.06 -27.55
N GLU A 341 2.40 8.78 -26.49
CA GLU A 341 2.65 10.25 -26.50
C GLU A 341 3.68 10.70 -25.43
N ARG A 342 4.33 11.88 -25.58
CA ARG A 342 5.60 12.24 -24.87
C ARG A 342 5.71 13.68 -24.27
N ASN A 343 6.46 13.79 -23.14
CA ASN A 343 7.31 14.88 -22.57
C ASN A 343 6.75 16.28 -22.15
N ILE A 344 7.03 16.90 -20.98
CA ILE A 344 7.68 16.49 -19.68
C ILE A 344 7.45 17.61 -18.59
N SER A 345 7.72 17.34 -17.28
CA SER A 345 8.13 18.27 -16.17
C SER A 345 7.10 18.43 -15.01
N ASN A 346 7.45 18.46 -13.70
CA ASN A 346 8.46 19.29 -13.01
C ASN A 346 8.81 18.75 -11.59
N PRO A 347 10.08 18.38 -11.27
CA PRO A 347 10.41 17.67 -10.03
C PRO A 347 11.20 18.54 -9.01
N LYS A 348 10.57 19.54 -8.36
CA LYS A 348 11.28 20.40 -7.37
C LYS A 348 10.62 20.76 -6.02
N GLU A 349 9.34 20.50 -5.77
CA GLU A 349 8.69 20.92 -4.51
C GLU A 349 8.12 19.78 -3.64
N HIS A 350 8.35 18.53 -4.03
CA HIS A 350 7.66 17.35 -3.48
C HIS A 350 8.26 16.77 -2.20
N LEU A 351 9.48 17.16 -1.85
CA LEU A 351 10.21 16.55 -0.73
C LEU A 351 9.53 16.75 0.62
N THR A 352 8.69 17.79 0.77
CA THR A 352 8.04 18.12 2.03
C THR A 352 7.16 16.99 2.54
N TRP A 353 6.34 16.33 1.71
CA TRP A 353 5.46 15.26 2.21
C TRP A 353 6.24 14.06 2.76
N LEU A 354 7.42 13.82 2.20
CA LEU A 354 8.35 12.80 2.66
C LEU A 354 8.81 13.08 4.10
N MET A 355 9.13 14.35 4.38
CA MET A 355 9.38 14.83 5.74
C MET A 355 8.13 14.76 6.62
N GLU A 356 6.97 15.13 6.07
CA GLU A 356 5.68 15.04 6.77
C GLU A 356 5.34 13.59 7.18
N LYS A 357 5.69 12.57 6.38
CA LYS A 357 5.55 11.17 6.79
C LYS A 357 6.55 10.73 7.85
N ALA A 358 7.80 11.19 7.75
CA ALA A 358 8.82 10.91 8.75
C ALA A 358 8.48 11.50 10.13
N ILE A 359 7.76 12.63 10.19
CA ILE A 359 7.18 13.17 11.44
C ILE A 359 6.26 12.16 12.12
N GLY A 360 5.65 11.21 11.40
CA GLY A 360 4.83 10.15 12.01
C GLY A 360 5.61 9.09 12.77
N VAL A 361 6.89 8.92 12.43
CA VAL A 361 7.81 8.07 13.17
C VAL A 361 8.37 8.86 14.36
N ALA A 362 8.69 10.14 14.19
CA ALA A 362 9.16 11.04 15.26
C ALA A 362 8.05 11.49 16.25
N GLY A 363 6.78 11.43 15.84
CA GLY A 363 5.61 11.92 16.57
C GLY A 363 4.93 10.87 17.45
N ARG A 364 5.37 9.61 17.42
CA ARG A 364 4.97 8.62 18.42
C ARG A 364 5.68 8.94 19.73
N SER A 365 4.93 9.59 20.61
CA SER A 365 5.26 9.83 22.01
C SER A 365 6.41 10.80 22.28
N ILE A 366 6.03 12.02 22.66
CA ILE A 366 6.90 12.96 23.40
C ILE A 366 7.14 12.47 24.85
N ILE A 367 6.38 11.46 25.30
CA ILE A 367 6.62 10.65 26.50
C ILE A 367 7.72 9.63 26.17
N PRO A 368 8.75 9.45 27.01
CA PRO A 368 9.78 8.45 26.76
C PRO A 368 9.20 7.03 26.83
N THR A 369 9.25 6.31 25.71
CA THR A 369 9.44 4.87 25.75
C THR A 369 10.90 4.60 26.13
N GLU A 370 11.10 3.84 27.20
CA GLU A 370 12.34 3.08 27.42
C GLU A 370 12.46 2.08 26.23
N GLN A 371 13.60 1.70 25.66
CA GLN A 371 15.02 1.69 26.08
C GLN A 371 15.90 2.29 24.92
N GLU A 372 17.24 2.28 24.81
CA GLU A 372 18.34 1.43 25.31
C GLU A 372 19.65 2.21 25.62
N ASP A 373 20.70 1.48 26.00
CA ASP A 373 21.85 1.97 26.78
C ASP A 373 22.93 2.73 26.02
N ILE A 374 23.20 3.94 26.50
CA ILE A 374 24.54 4.53 26.61
C ILE A 374 24.62 5.19 28.01
N ASP A 375 25.71 4.90 28.72
CA ASP A 375 26.22 5.42 30.01
C ASP A 375 25.20 5.84 31.09
N GLU A 376 25.24 5.18 32.26
CA GLU A 376 24.44 5.54 33.43
C GLU A 376 24.91 6.85 34.11
N MET A 377 26.15 7.28 33.89
CA MET A 377 26.74 8.39 34.66
C MET A 377 26.17 9.78 34.33
N VAL A 378 25.52 9.97 33.17
CA VAL A 378 25.09 11.30 32.69
C VAL A 378 23.64 11.33 32.23
N LYS A 379 22.72 10.97 33.14
CA LYS A 379 21.26 11.10 32.95
C LYS A 379 20.61 11.85 34.11
N PHE A 380 19.49 12.51 33.84
CA PHE A 380 18.59 12.97 34.89
C PHE A 380 17.97 11.78 35.62
N SER A 381 17.72 11.90 36.92
CA SER A 381 16.86 10.95 37.62
C SER A 381 15.44 10.99 37.02
N LYS A 382 14.69 9.88 37.15
CA LYS A 382 13.29 9.81 36.70
C LYS A 382 12.44 10.96 37.28
N VAL A 383 12.74 11.38 38.52
CA VAL A 383 12.05 12.50 39.20
C VAL A 383 12.39 13.85 38.55
N GLU A 384 13.68 14.18 38.38
CA GLU A 384 14.09 15.45 37.74
C GLU A 384 13.56 15.55 36.31
N ALA A 385 13.67 14.48 35.52
CA ALA A 385 13.14 14.43 34.15
C ALA A 385 11.61 14.70 34.12
N SER A 386 10.85 14.13 35.06
CA SER A 386 9.42 14.41 35.19
C SER A 386 9.14 15.87 35.58
N LEU A 387 9.87 16.43 36.55
CA LEU A 387 9.71 17.82 36.98
C LEU A 387 10.07 18.81 35.87
N ILE A 388 11.14 18.55 35.11
CA ILE A 388 11.55 19.36 33.96
C ILE A 388 10.46 19.34 32.88
N ASN A 389 9.90 18.18 32.55
CA ASN A 389 8.81 18.07 31.57
C ASN A 389 7.57 18.88 32.02
N LEU A 390 7.15 18.74 33.29
CA LEU A 390 6.03 19.50 33.87
C LEU A 390 6.30 21.01 33.84
N PHE A 391 7.51 21.46 34.18
CA PHE A 391 7.90 22.86 34.12
C PHE A 391 7.84 23.41 32.68
N ILE A 392 8.38 22.66 31.71
CA ILE A 392 8.36 23.04 30.29
C ILE A 392 6.92 23.13 29.75
N GLN A 393 6.02 22.25 30.20
CA GLN A 393 4.58 22.31 29.89
C GLN A 393 3.87 23.49 30.57
N GLY A 394 4.51 24.19 31.51
CA GLY A 394 3.93 25.32 32.25
C GLY A 394 3.09 24.92 33.46
N VAL A 395 3.20 23.67 33.93
CA VAL A 395 2.55 23.22 35.16
C VAL A 395 3.19 23.93 36.36
N LYS A 396 2.36 24.39 37.31
CA LYS A 396 2.84 25.01 38.56
C LYS A 396 3.40 23.91 39.48
N LEU A 397 4.70 23.97 39.72
CA LEU A 397 5.40 23.08 40.66
C LEU A 397 5.43 23.68 42.07
N ALA A 398 5.45 22.82 43.10
CA ALA A 398 5.63 23.22 44.49
C ALA A 398 7.07 23.74 44.75
N PRO A 399 7.30 24.59 45.78
CA PRO A 399 8.63 25.13 46.06
C PRO A 399 9.73 24.08 46.24
N ALA A 400 9.41 22.94 46.89
CA ALA A 400 10.35 21.84 47.05
C ALA A 400 10.72 21.16 45.71
N GLN A 401 9.79 21.08 44.77
CA GLN A 401 9.99 20.53 43.43
C GLN A 401 10.78 21.50 42.53
N LEU A 402 10.58 22.81 42.69
CA LEU A 402 11.38 23.82 42.00
C LEU A 402 12.84 23.78 42.45
N LYS A 403 13.08 23.59 43.76
CA LYS A 403 14.43 23.51 44.33
C LYS A 403 15.27 22.38 43.73
N SER A 404 14.67 21.22 43.45
CA SER A 404 15.36 20.08 42.79
C SER A 404 15.74 20.30 41.32
N ILE A 405 15.26 21.36 40.68
CA ILE A 405 15.62 21.70 39.29
C ILE A 405 16.12 23.15 39.14
N GLU A 406 16.45 23.79 40.26
CA GLU A 406 16.64 25.25 40.37
C GLU A 406 17.72 25.79 39.43
N ILE A 407 18.85 25.08 39.33
CA ILE A 407 19.99 25.42 38.47
C ILE A 407 19.62 25.49 36.98
N TYR A 408 18.59 24.74 36.53
CA TYR A 408 18.14 24.74 35.14
C TYR A 408 17.05 25.77 34.86
N ILE A 409 16.35 26.30 35.88
CA ILE A 409 15.19 27.18 35.72
C ILE A 409 15.45 28.38 34.79
N PRO A 410 16.60 29.09 34.84
CA PRO A 410 16.88 30.21 33.94
C PRO A 410 16.77 29.82 32.45
N TYR A 411 17.31 28.65 32.11
CA TYR A 411 17.34 28.09 30.75
C TYR A 411 16.02 27.40 30.37
N LEU A 412 15.41 26.64 31.29
CA LEU A 412 14.13 25.96 31.08
C LEU A 412 13.00 26.92 30.70
N ARG A 413 13.02 28.16 31.21
CA ARG A 413 12.06 29.22 30.82
C ARG A 413 12.10 29.51 29.31
N LYS A 414 13.27 29.37 28.67
CA LYS A 414 13.44 29.55 27.22
C LYS A 414 12.82 28.40 26.43
N ILE A 415 13.04 27.17 26.89
CA ILE A 415 12.43 25.96 26.30
C ILE A 415 10.90 25.98 26.47
N ALA A 416 10.40 26.36 27.65
CA ALA A 416 8.97 26.52 27.91
C ALA A 416 8.33 27.59 27.00
N ARG A 417 9.04 28.68 26.70
CA ARG A 417 8.60 29.70 25.73
C ARG A 417 8.55 29.14 24.31
N ALA A 418 9.59 28.42 23.88
CA ALA A 418 9.63 27.78 22.58
C ALA A 418 8.44 26.84 22.34
N ASN A 419 8.10 26.01 23.33
CA ASN A 419 6.94 25.12 23.27
C ASN A 419 5.59 25.86 23.20
N LYS A 420 5.45 27.04 23.84
CA LYS A 420 4.24 27.86 23.68
C LYS A 420 4.10 28.43 22.26
N VAL A 421 5.21 28.82 21.65
CA VAL A 421 5.22 29.34 20.26
C VAL A 421 5.00 28.22 19.23
N LEU A 422 5.31 26.96 19.56
CA LEU A 422 5.12 25.80 18.69
C LEU A 422 3.66 25.68 18.19
N ASN A 423 2.67 25.90 19.06
CA ASN A 423 1.26 25.85 18.67
C ASN A 423 0.92 26.92 17.61
N GLU A 424 1.51 28.12 17.71
CA GLU A 424 1.30 29.16 16.70
C GLU A 424 2.05 28.87 15.38
N ILE A 425 3.21 28.19 15.46
CA ILE A 425 3.94 27.70 14.29
C ILE A 425 3.09 26.63 13.59
N GLN A 426 2.59 25.64 14.32
CA GLN A 426 1.69 24.60 13.83
C GLN A 426 0.44 25.19 13.16
N MET A 427 -0.22 26.18 13.77
CA MET A 427 -1.37 26.87 13.15
C MET A 427 -0.99 27.60 11.86
N ASN A 428 0.21 28.18 11.79
CA ASN A 428 0.72 28.77 10.54
C ASN A 428 0.98 27.69 9.47
N LEU A 429 1.56 26.54 9.83
CA LEU A 429 1.78 25.41 8.91
C LEU A 429 0.44 24.87 8.35
N VAL A 430 -0.57 24.67 9.22
CA VAL A 430 -1.91 24.23 8.82
C VAL A 430 -2.58 25.23 7.86
N ARG A 431 -2.31 26.52 8.02
CA ARG A 431 -2.79 27.61 7.16
C ARG A 431 -1.93 27.88 5.92
N ASP A 432 -0.91 27.06 5.67
CA ASP A 432 0.03 27.20 4.55
C ASP A 432 0.84 28.53 4.59
N GLU A 433 1.06 29.08 5.79
CA GLU A 433 1.75 30.35 6.02
C GLU A 433 3.26 30.16 6.32
N MET A 434 3.94 29.37 5.49
CA MET A 434 5.32 28.90 5.72
C MET A 434 6.31 30.01 6.06
N LYS A 435 6.26 31.16 5.37
CA LYS A 435 7.15 32.30 5.68
C LYS A 435 6.91 32.90 7.09
N LYS A 436 5.67 32.85 7.59
CA LYS A 436 5.35 33.29 8.97
C LYS A 436 5.75 32.24 10.00
N ALA A 437 5.61 30.95 9.68
CA ALA A 437 6.12 29.86 10.51
C ALA A 437 7.65 29.96 10.64
N LEU A 438 8.36 30.03 9.51
CA LEU A 438 9.81 30.10 9.43
C LEU A 438 10.39 31.29 10.22
N LYS A 439 9.80 32.49 10.11
CA LYS A 439 10.22 33.67 10.89
C LYS A 439 10.15 33.43 12.42
N LYS A 440 9.16 32.66 12.90
CA LYS A 440 9.06 32.28 14.32
C LYS A 440 10.07 31.18 14.66
N ILE A 441 10.23 30.18 13.78
CA ILE A 441 11.18 29.08 13.96
C ILE A 441 12.62 29.62 14.08
N HIS A 442 13.07 30.47 13.16
CA HIS A 442 14.42 31.07 13.21
C HIS A 442 14.67 31.89 14.48
N LEU A 443 13.68 32.63 14.97
CA LEU A 443 13.77 33.34 16.25
C LEU A 443 13.94 32.37 17.44
N ILE A 444 13.20 31.27 17.44
CA ILE A 444 13.30 30.23 18.47
C ILE A 444 14.62 29.47 18.38
N ILE A 445 15.11 29.11 17.19
CA ILE A 445 16.44 28.51 17.00
C ILE A 445 17.52 29.45 17.55
N SER A 446 17.46 30.74 17.24
CA SER A 446 18.40 31.73 17.79
C SER A 446 18.37 31.81 19.32
N GLU A 447 17.18 31.84 19.93
CA GLU A 447 17.02 31.86 21.40
C GLU A 447 17.47 30.53 22.06
N LEU A 448 17.23 29.38 21.44
CA LEU A 448 17.66 28.07 21.92
C LEU A 448 19.16 27.83 21.74
N THR A 449 19.77 28.30 20.64
CA THR A 449 21.23 28.23 20.43
C THR A 449 21.96 29.10 21.45
N GLY A 450 21.46 30.30 21.74
CA GLY A 450 21.96 31.10 22.86
C GLY A 450 21.80 30.39 24.22
N THR A 451 20.68 29.69 24.42
CA THR A 451 20.44 28.88 25.63
C THR A 451 21.44 27.71 25.73
N PHE A 452 21.70 27.00 24.63
CA PHE A 452 22.68 25.91 24.55
C PHE A 452 24.09 26.40 24.91
N LEU A 453 24.56 27.47 24.27
CA LEU A 453 25.89 28.04 24.49
C LEU A 453 26.08 28.56 25.92
N LEU A 454 25.09 29.28 26.48
CA LEU A 454 25.18 29.78 27.86
C LEU A 454 25.13 28.64 28.86
N SER A 455 24.19 27.70 28.74
CA SER A 455 24.10 26.57 29.67
C SER A 455 25.35 25.67 29.65
N GLY A 456 26.02 25.52 28.50
CA GLY A 456 27.29 24.81 28.39
C GLY A 456 28.52 25.58 28.87
N ALA A 457 28.38 26.88 29.19
CA ALA A 457 29.44 27.70 29.76
C ALA A 457 29.22 27.99 31.26
N ASP A 458 27.95 28.04 31.70
CA ASP A 458 27.53 28.40 33.05
C ASP A 458 27.38 27.19 33.99
N LEU A 459 27.04 26.01 33.47
CA LEU A 459 26.86 24.78 34.25
C LEU A 459 28.17 23.99 34.34
N GLU A 460 28.41 23.35 35.48
CA GLU A 460 29.55 22.45 35.69
C GLU A 460 29.18 21.00 35.29
N PHE A 461 30.19 20.21 34.93
CA PHE A 461 30.04 18.78 34.65
C PHE A 461 29.52 18.02 35.90
N PRO A 462 28.51 17.14 35.78
CA PRO A 462 27.88 16.63 34.54
C PRO A 462 26.60 17.35 34.10
N GLU A 463 26.22 18.46 34.76
CA GLU A 463 24.92 19.10 34.59
C GLU A 463 24.79 19.90 33.28
N ASP A 464 25.93 20.36 32.75
CA ASP A 464 26.04 20.91 31.40
C ASP A 464 25.60 19.89 30.34
N ILE A 465 26.16 18.67 30.34
CA ILE A 465 25.86 17.63 29.35
C ILE A 465 24.42 17.14 29.51
N LYS A 466 23.97 16.91 30.75
CA LYS A 466 22.55 16.56 31.01
C LYS A 466 21.62 17.61 30.41
N PHE A 467 21.85 18.90 30.71
CA PHE A 467 20.97 19.96 30.24
C PHE A 467 21.07 20.20 28.72
N GLN A 468 22.27 20.12 28.14
CA GLN A 468 22.50 20.19 26.69
C GLN A 468 21.64 19.16 25.94
N SER A 469 21.50 17.93 26.44
CA SER A 469 20.63 16.91 25.81
C SER A 469 19.17 17.39 25.64
N ILE A 470 18.65 18.18 26.58
CA ILE A 470 17.29 18.75 26.53
C ILE A 470 17.22 19.90 25.53
N VAL A 471 18.20 20.81 25.52
CA VAL A 471 18.23 21.92 24.56
C VAL A 471 18.42 21.40 23.13
N CYS A 472 19.30 20.42 22.93
CA CYS A 472 19.52 19.75 21.64
C CYS A 472 18.26 19.02 21.16
N LYS A 473 17.48 18.37 22.04
CA LYS A 473 16.16 17.80 21.67
C LYS A 473 15.23 18.88 21.11
N SER A 474 15.21 20.07 21.72
CA SER A 474 14.40 21.19 21.25
C SER A 474 14.92 21.75 19.92
N LEU A 475 16.24 22.01 19.83
CA LEU A 475 16.90 22.48 18.60
C LEU A 475 16.67 21.53 17.43
N ALA A 476 16.86 20.22 17.61
CA ALA A 476 16.61 19.21 16.59
C ALA A 476 15.20 19.31 16.00
N ASN A 477 14.18 19.48 16.85
CA ASN A 477 12.80 19.64 16.40
C ASN A 477 12.59 20.93 15.61
N PHE A 478 13.14 22.06 16.06
CA PHE A 478 12.98 23.34 15.35
C PHE A 478 13.80 23.44 14.07
N GLU A 479 15.01 22.87 14.02
CA GLU A 479 15.81 22.71 12.81
C GLU A 479 15.08 21.81 11.79
N PHE A 480 14.48 20.70 12.24
CA PHE A 480 13.65 19.85 11.38
C PHE A 480 12.42 20.59 10.83
N LEU A 481 11.72 21.38 11.66
CA LEU A 481 10.62 22.25 11.22
C LEU A 481 11.07 23.35 10.26
N ALA A 482 12.27 23.91 10.45
CA ALA A 482 12.86 24.87 9.51
C ALA A 482 13.11 24.22 8.14
N SER A 483 13.69 23.01 8.12
CA SER A 483 13.89 22.26 6.88
C SER A 483 12.58 22.00 6.14
N ILE A 484 11.50 21.60 6.82
CA ILE A 484 10.17 21.44 6.20
C ILE A 484 9.69 22.76 5.57
N CYS A 485 9.81 23.86 6.30
CA CYS A 485 9.39 25.18 5.79
C CYS A 485 10.22 25.61 4.58
N HIS A 486 11.54 25.37 4.60
CA HIS A 486 12.42 25.63 3.47
C HIS A 486 12.13 24.70 2.28
N SER A 487 11.83 23.42 2.52
CA SER A 487 11.36 22.46 1.50
C SER A 487 10.08 22.97 0.81
N ASP A 488 9.04 23.36 1.55
CA ASP A 488 7.80 23.94 0.99
C ASP A 488 8.02 25.26 0.24
N LEU A 489 9.08 25.99 0.60
CA LEU A 489 9.46 27.23 -0.08
C LEU A 489 10.31 27.01 -1.35
N ASN A 490 10.75 25.77 -1.62
CA ASN A 490 11.72 25.38 -2.67
C ASN A 490 13.14 25.92 -2.40
N GLU A 491 13.51 25.99 -1.11
CA GLU A 491 14.80 26.43 -0.59
C GLU A 491 15.61 25.18 -0.17
N LEU A 492 15.93 24.33 -1.15
CA LEU A 492 16.43 22.96 -0.93
C LEU A 492 17.82 22.92 -0.26
N ASP A 493 18.72 23.86 -0.57
CA ASP A 493 20.04 23.93 0.08
C ASP A 493 19.92 24.27 1.57
N GLN A 494 19.01 25.18 1.92
CA GLN A 494 18.67 25.50 3.30
C GLN A 494 18.00 24.30 3.99
N SER A 495 17.14 23.56 3.29
CA SER A 495 16.53 22.34 3.80
C SER A 495 17.58 21.28 4.15
N ILE A 496 18.58 21.05 3.29
CA ILE A 496 19.71 20.14 3.54
C ILE A 496 20.50 20.59 4.78
N GLU A 497 20.87 21.87 4.87
CA GLU A 497 21.61 22.40 6.03
C GLU A 497 20.84 22.20 7.35
N HIS A 498 19.55 22.53 7.35
CA HIS A 498 18.68 22.35 8.51
C HIS A 498 18.49 20.86 8.88
N LEU A 499 18.46 19.94 7.91
CA LEU A 499 18.43 18.49 8.18
C LEU A 499 19.74 17.96 8.77
N SER A 500 20.87 18.44 8.27
CA SER A 500 22.20 18.10 8.79
C SER A 500 22.32 18.53 10.27
N ARG A 501 21.82 19.73 10.59
CA ARG A 501 21.74 20.25 11.96
C ARG A 501 20.74 19.46 12.83
N ALA A 502 19.56 19.14 12.30
CA ALA A 502 18.57 18.33 13.01
C ALA A 502 19.10 16.94 13.36
N SER A 503 19.86 16.31 12.45
CA SER A 503 20.58 15.05 12.69
C SER A 503 21.64 15.21 13.78
N THR A 504 22.49 16.24 13.67
CA THR A 504 23.55 16.54 14.64
C THR A 504 23.01 16.79 16.05
N PHE A 505 21.96 17.61 16.19
CA PHE A 505 21.34 17.84 17.50
C PHE A 505 20.58 16.62 18.00
N SER A 506 20.02 15.77 17.12
CA SER A 506 19.42 14.50 17.52
C SER A 506 20.46 13.54 18.11
N LEU A 507 21.70 13.56 17.61
CA LEU A 507 22.80 12.76 18.14
C LEU A 507 23.18 13.23 19.55
N LEU A 508 23.35 14.54 19.73
CA LEU A 508 23.63 15.16 21.05
C LEU A 508 22.47 14.97 22.06
N ALA A 509 21.23 14.88 21.57
CA ALA A 509 20.05 14.58 22.38
C ALA A 509 19.84 13.07 22.67
N ASN A 510 20.77 12.21 22.22
CA ASN A 510 20.67 10.75 22.25
C ASN A 510 19.34 10.21 21.68
N ARG A 511 19.03 10.60 20.44
CA ARG A 511 17.81 10.20 19.70
C ARG A 511 18.19 9.45 18.41
N PRO A 512 18.64 8.19 18.49
CA PRO A 512 19.18 7.45 17.35
C PRO A 512 18.22 7.37 16.15
N ASN A 513 16.93 7.13 16.40
CA ASN A 513 15.91 7.14 15.35
C ASN A 513 15.82 8.50 14.64
N ASN A 514 15.84 9.62 15.36
CA ASN A 514 15.77 10.96 14.77
C ASN A 514 17.04 11.32 13.97
N VAL A 515 18.22 10.83 14.39
CA VAL A 515 19.48 10.94 13.62
C VAL A 515 19.31 10.27 12.25
N VAL A 516 18.92 8.99 12.26
CA VAL A 516 18.74 8.19 11.04
C VAL A 516 17.67 8.78 10.13
N ILE A 517 16.52 9.18 10.69
CA ILE A 517 15.42 9.80 9.94
C ILE A 517 15.87 11.10 9.27
N SER A 518 16.52 12.01 10.00
CA SER A 518 16.94 13.32 9.47
C SER A 518 17.99 13.14 8.38
N HIS A 519 18.97 12.28 8.59
CA HIS A 519 20.04 12.03 7.62
C HIS A 519 19.56 11.21 6.39
N TYR A 520 18.54 10.37 6.55
CA TYR A 520 17.85 9.71 5.43
C TYR A 520 17.13 10.73 4.53
N LEU A 521 16.39 11.67 5.14
CA LEU A 521 15.71 12.75 4.41
C LEU A 521 16.72 13.70 3.76
N GLU A 522 17.84 13.99 4.41
CA GLU A 522 18.96 14.74 3.82
C GLU A 522 19.48 14.04 2.56
N SER A 523 19.75 12.73 2.65
CA SER A 523 20.17 11.88 1.52
C SER A 523 19.17 11.93 0.37
N LEU A 524 17.88 11.80 0.67
CA LEU A 524 16.78 11.93 -0.29
C LEU A 524 16.73 13.34 -0.92
N THR A 525 16.97 14.40 -0.14
CA THR A 525 17.02 15.79 -0.64
C THR A 525 18.16 16.00 -1.62
N LEU A 526 19.28 15.32 -1.42
CA LEU A 526 20.42 15.33 -2.33
C LEU A 526 20.11 14.62 -3.65
N VAL A 527 19.41 13.46 -3.63
CA VAL A 527 18.90 12.82 -4.88
C VAL A 527 18.02 13.78 -5.64
N TYR A 528 17.10 14.41 -4.92
CA TYR A 528 16.10 15.31 -5.49
C TYR A 528 16.71 16.56 -6.11
N SER A 529 17.70 17.13 -5.43
CA SER A 529 18.53 18.24 -5.91
C SER A 529 19.46 17.85 -7.06
N LYS A 530 19.41 16.60 -7.55
CA LYS A 530 20.31 15.98 -8.55
C LYS A 530 21.79 15.95 -8.13
N LYS A 531 22.07 16.11 -6.84
CA LYS A 531 23.39 16.03 -6.21
C LYS A 531 23.74 14.57 -5.90
N TYR A 532 23.72 13.71 -6.93
CA TYR A 532 23.81 12.26 -6.74
C TYR A 532 25.09 11.81 -6.03
N ASP A 533 26.23 12.48 -6.25
CA ASP A 533 27.49 12.17 -5.57
C ASP A 533 27.48 12.45 -4.06
N GLU A 534 26.76 13.48 -3.63
CA GLU A 534 26.53 13.76 -2.21
C GLU A 534 25.52 12.75 -1.66
N ALA A 535 24.40 12.52 -2.37
CA ALA A 535 23.38 11.55 -1.97
C ALA A 535 23.97 10.15 -1.71
N LEU A 536 24.89 9.67 -2.57
CA LEU A 536 25.57 8.39 -2.39
C LEU A 536 26.37 8.32 -1.09
N LYS A 537 27.13 9.37 -0.76
CA LYS A 537 27.89 9.45 0.50
C LYS A 537 26.95 9.49 1.71
N HIS A 538 25.89 10.28 1.63
CA HIS A 538 24.94 10.41 2.74
C HIS A 538 24.12 9.13 2.95
N PHE A 539 23.73 8.39 1.90
CA PHE A 539 23.11 7.07 2.07
C PHE A 539 24.07 6.04 2.66
N ASP A 540 25.36 6.06 2.32
CA ASP A 540 26.35 5.17 2.94
C ASP A 540 26.56 5.46 4.43
N ILE A 541 26.50 6.74 4.84
CA ILE A 541 26.50 7.13 6.25
C ILE A 541 25.20 6.69 6.93
N THR A 542 24.04 6.94 6.30
CA THR A 542 22.72 6.57 6.84
C THR A 542 22.57 5.07 7.01
N ALA A 543 23.06 4.26 6.06
CA ALA A 543 23.08 2.81 6.17
C ALA A 543 23.91 2.34 7.38
N LYS A 544 25.13 2.85 7.54
CA LYS A 544 25.99 2.52 8.71
C LYS A 544 25.38 2.96 10.05
N LEU A 545 24.73 4.12 10.09
CA LEU A 545 23.99 4.57 11.28
C LEU A 545 22.79 3.66 11.56
N SER A 546 22.08 3.23 10.51
CA SER A 546 20.94 2.30 10.62
C SER A 546 21.39 0.92 11.10
N GLU A 547 22.54 0.40 10.63
CA GLU A 547 23.15 -0.83 11.16
C GLU A 547 23.53 -0.67 12.63
N LYS A 548 24.21 0.43 12.99
CA LYS A 548 24.64 0.71 14.39
C LYS A 548 23.47 0.82 15.37
N TYR A 549 22.33 1.32 14.94
CA TYR A 549 21.12 1.50 15.76
C TYR A 549 20.04 0.44 15.46
N GLU A 550 20.42 -0.68 14.84
CA GLU A 550 19.56 -1.83 14.50
C GLU A 550 18.26 -1.47 13.73
N ASN A 551 18.24 -0.32 13.05
CA ASN A 551 17.07 0.19 12.34
C ASN A 551 16.98 -0.38 10.93
N GLN A 552 16.51 -1.63 10.83
CA GLN A 552 16.39 -2.40 9.58
C GLN A 552 15.59 -1.64 8.49
N ARG A 553 14.54 -0.90 8.87
CA ARG A 553 13.72 -0.08 7.96
C ARG A 553 14.57 0.93 7.20
N TYR A 554 15.26 1.81 7.90
CA TYR A 554 16.06 2.85 7.27
C TYR A 554 17.34 2.31 6.64
N LEU A 555 17.86 1.15 7.08
CA LEU A 555 18.91 0.44 6.36
C LEU A 555 18.46 0.04 4.95
N ILE A 556 17.33 -0.66 4.83
CA ILE A 556 16.78 -1.07 3.52
C ILE A 556 16.48 0.14 2.64
N MET A 557 15.82 1.17 3.20
CA MET A 557 15.48 2.38 2.45
C MET A 557 16.72 3.18 2.01
N SER A 558 17.80 3.19 2.81
CA SER A 558 19.06 3.88 2.46
C SER A 558 19.85 3.12 1.39
N LEU A 559 19.94 1.79 1.49
CA LEU A 559 20.57 0.96 0.47
C LEU A 559 19.79 1.03 -0.86
N GLY A 560 18.46 1.02 -0.80
CA GLY A 560 17.61 1.30 -1.96
C GLY A 560 17.88 2.70 -2.53
N GLY A 561 17.93 3.72 -1.68
CA GLY A 561 18.20 5.11 -2.10
C GLY A 561 19.56 5.26 -2.78
N LYS A 562 20.59 4.57 -2.26
CA LYS A 562 21.91 4.45 -2.88
C LYS A 562 21.85 3.79 -4.25
N ALA A 563 21.15 2.65 -4.38
CA ALA A 563 21.01 1.95 -5.66
C ALA A 563 20.32 2.82 -6.72
N ILE A 564 19.25 3.52 -6.34
CA ILE A 564 18.57 4.48 -7.22
C ILE A 564 19.49 5.65 -7.60
N SER A 565 20.29 6.16 -6.66
CA SER A 565 21.27 7.24 -6.93
C SER A 565 22.39 6.80 -7.87
N GLN A 566 22.88 5.56 -7.74
CA GLN A 566 23.84 4.96 -8.67
C GLN A 566 23.24 4.87 -10.08
N PHE A 567 21.99 4.39 -10.18
CA PHE A 567 21.28 4.30 -11.45
C PHE A 567 21.05 5.67 -12.11
N LEU A 568 20.56 6.66 -11.37
CA LEU A 568 20.32 8.02 -11.86
C LEU A 568 21.63 8.73 -12.31
N LYS A 569 22.78 8.29 -11.80
CA LYS A 569 24.11 8.72 -12.25
C LYS A 569 24.64 7.92 -13.46
N GLY A 570 23.98 6.82 -13.86
CA GLY A 570 24.38 5.95 -14.97
C GLY A 570 25.23 4.73 -14.57
N HIS A 571 25.43 4.47 -13.27
CA HIS A 571 26.19 3.33 -12.76
C HIS A 571 25.29 2.09 -12.56
N GLU A 572 24.81 1.48 -13.64
CA GLU A 572 23.83 0.37 -13.57
C GLU A 572 24.34 -0.86 -12.82
N GLU A 573 25.59 -1.29 -12.99
CA GLU A 573 26.09 -2.49 -12.31
C GLU A 573 26.19 -2.30 -10.79
N GLY A 574 26.75 -1.18 -10.32
CA GLY A 574 26.79 -0.85 -8.89
C GLY A 574 25.40 -0.72 -8.26
N ALA A 575 24.42 -0.25 -9.03
CA ALA A 575 23.02 -0.21 -8.62
C ALA A 575 22.44 -1.63 -8.43
N LYS A 576 22.71 -2.56 -9.36
CA LYS A 576 22.31 -3.98 -9.24
C LYS A 576 22.96 -4.64 -8.03
N GLU A 577 24.26 -4.43 -7.82
CA GLU A 577 24.99 -4.98 -6.67
C GLU A 577 24.38 -4.50 -5.34
N THR A 578 24.08 -3.20 -5.24
CA THR A 578 23.47 -2.62 -4.03
C THR A 578 22.04 -3.13 -3.82
N MET A 579 21.23 -3.25 -4.89
CA MET A 579 19.89 -3.82 -4.79
C MET A 579 19.91 -5.32 -4.46
N ALA A 580 20.93 -6.07 -4.91
CA ALA A 580 21.12 -7.46 -4.50
C ALA A 580 21.38 -7.61 -2.98
N ILE A 581 21.89 -6.58 -2.31
CA ILE A 581 21.95 -6.52 -0.84
C ILE A 581 20.56 -6.26 -0.27
N VAL A 582 19.84 -5.24 -0.76
CA VAL A 582 18.44 -4.94 -0.37
C VAL A 582 17.55 -6.20 -0.40
N ASN A 583 17.65 -7.00 -1.47
CA ASN A 583 16.92 -8.26 -1.63
C ASN A 583 17.20 -9.27 -0.51
N LYS A 584 18.44 -9.34 0.00
CA LYS A 584 18.81 -10.26 1.09
C LYS A 584 18.15 -9.85 2.41
N HIS A 585 17.93 -8.55 2.63
CA HIS A 585 17.20 -8.07 3.81
C HIS A 585 15.69 -8.30 3.65
N ILE A 586 15.13 -7.96 2.48
CA ILE A 586 13.70 -8.16 2.17
C ILE A 586 13.28 -9.64 2.26
N LYS A 587 14.13 -10.58 1.82
CA LYS A 587 13.84 -12.03 1.92
C LYS A 587 13.85 -12.57 3.35
N LYS A 588 14.42 -11.86 4.33
CA LYS A 588 14.43 -12.28 5.75
C LYS A 588 13.13 -11.96 6.48
N ASN A 589 12.49 -10.82 6.18
CA ASN A 589 11.22 -10.41 6.80
C ASN A 589 10.27 -9.87 5.72
N LYS A 590 9.39 -10.73 5.20
CA LYS A 590 8.52 -10.40 4.06
C LYS A 590 7.39 -9.44 4.45
N ASP A 591 6.79 -9.62 5.63
CA ASP A 591 5.69 -8.77 6.10
C ASP A 591 6.14 -7.32 6.30
N GLU A 592 7.28 -7.13 6.96
CA GLU A 592 7.87 -5.81 7.13
C GLU A 592 8.36 -5.24 5.78
N ALA A 593 8.90 -6.08 4.89
CA ALA A 593 9.32 -5.65 3.57
C ALA A 593 8.19 -5.04 2.73
N ILE A 594 6.94 -5.53 2.82
CA ILE A 594 5.80 -4.88 2.13
C ILE A 594 5.63 -3.45 2.65
N ILE A 595 5.67 -3.25 3.97
CA ILE A 595 5.53 -1.92 4.59
C ILE A 595 6.68 -1.01 4.15
N ILE A 596 7.91 -1.51 4.17
CA ILE A 596 9.10 -0.75 3.77
C ILE A 596 9.07 -0.38 2.28
N LEU A 597 8.75 -1.31 1.38
CA LEU A 597 8.63 -1.05 -0.06
C LEU A 597 7.47 -0.10 -0.37
N ASN A 598 6.37 -0.19 0.36
CA ASN A 598 5.24 0.72 0.28
C ASN A 598 5.60 2.15 0.76
N GLU A 599 6.36 2.27 1.86
CA GLU A 599 6.89 3.56 2.35
C GLU A 599 7.97 4.14 1.43
N PHE A 600 8.76 3.29 0.77
CA PHE A 600 9.80 3.70 -0.18
C PHE A 600 9.22 4.06 -1.56
N GLY A 601 8.18 3.36 -2.00
CA GLY A 601 7.35 3.78 -3.12
C GLY A 601 6.64 5.11 -2.83
N ASP A 602 6.09 5.28 -1.61
CA ASP A 602 5.53 6.55 -1.12
C ASP A 602 6.58 7.67 -1.14
N SER A 603 7.84 7.36 -0.81
CA SER A 603 8.95 8.31 -0.89
C SER A 603 9.11 8.84 -2.32
N PHE A 604 9.25 7.96 -3.31
CA PHE A 604 9.47 8.38 -4.71
C PHE A 604 8.22 8.93 -5.40
N TYR A 605 7.05 8.31 -5.21
CA TYR A 605 5.80 8.70 -5.89
C TYR A 605 5.60 10.20 -5.76
N ASN A 606 5.82 10.60 -4.53
CA ASN A 606 5.54 11.86 -3.95
C ASN A 606 6.86 12.63 -3.68
N MET A 607 7.94 12.25 -4.39
CA MET A 607 8.98 13.16 -4.91
C MET A 607 8.63 13.67 -6.33
N SER A 608 7.38 13.51 -6.80
CA SER A 608 7.07 13.63 -8.24
C SER A 608 7.88 12.64 -9.09
N ARG A 609 8.18 11.46 -8.53
CA ARG A 609 8.78 10.32 -9.24
C ARG A 609 7.86 9.09 -9.22
N PRO A 610 6.62 9.21 -9.75
CA PRO A 610 5.70 8.08 -9.90
C PRO A 610 6.27 6.97 -10.80
N ASP A 611 7.18 7.35 -11.71
CA ASP A 611 7.96 6.48 -12.59
C ASP A 611 8.93 5.55 -11.81
N ILE A 612 9.50 6.01 -10.68
CA ILE A 612 10.29 5.14 -9.80
C ILE A 612 9.35 4.36 -8.86
N ALA A 613 8.34 5.04 -8.32
CA ALA A 613 7.45 4.48 -7.30
C ALA A 613 6.68 3.24 -7.75
N ILE A 614 6.27 3.21 -9.01
CA ILE A 614 5.52 2.10 -9.60
C ILE A 614 6.28 0.76 -9.44
N HIS A 615 7.62 0.77 -9.51
CA HIS A 615 8.42 -0.43 -9.31
C HIS A 615 8.38 -0.93 -7.85
N PHE A 616 8.48 -0.04 -6.87
CA PHE A 616 8.41 -0.42 -5.45
C PHE A 616 6.99 -0.83 -5.03
N TYR A 617 5.95 -0.21 -5.59
CA TYR A 617 4.57 -0.67 -5.38
C TYR A 617 4.29 -2.01 -6.06
N ASN A 618 4.81 -2.26 -7.27
CA ASN A 618 4.71 -3.56 -7.94
C ASN A 618 5.36 -4.67 -7.11
N GLU A 619 6.53 -4.42 -6.55
CA GLU A 619 7.22 -5.38 -5.68
C GLU A 619 6.44 -5.63 -4.38
N ALA A 620 5.95 -4.56 -3.74
CA ALA A 620 5.08 -4.67 -2.57
C ALA A 620 3.80 -5.46 -2.88
N ILE A 621 3.25 -5.36 -4.09
CA ILE A 621 2.11 -6.17 -4.58
C ILE A 621 2.50 -7.63 -4.70
N GLU A 622 3.63 -7.96 -5.36
CA GLU A 622 4.08 -9.35 -5.49
C GLU A 622 4.25 -10.03 -4.12
N ILE A 623 4.86 -9.34 -3.15
CA ILE A 623 5.01 -9.88 -1.79
C ILE A 623 3.65 -9.94 -1.06
N SER A 624 2.80 -8.91 -1.17
CA SER A 624 1.45 -8.90 -0.56
C SER A 624 0.58 -10.05 -1.02
N VAL A 625 0.63 -10.39 -2.31
CA VAL A 625 -0.12 -11.52 -2.86
C VAL A 625 0.40 -12.85 -2.29
N ALA A 626 1.72 -13.02 -2.22
CA ALA A 626 2.33 -14.25 -1.71
C ALA A 626 2.07 -14.51 -0.22
N LEU A 627 1.81 -13.45 0.56
CA LEU A 627 1.42 -13.54 1.97
C LEU A 627 -0.11 -13.51 2.18
N GLY A 628 -0.90 -13.39 1.11
CA GLY A 628 -2.36 -13.36 1.18
C GLY A 628 -2.96 -12.07 1.76
N ASN A 629 -2.19 -10.99 1.88
CA ASN A 629 -2.64 -9.73 2.51
C ASN A 629 -3.51 -8.89 1.56
N THR A 630 -4.79 -9.25 1.46
CA THR A 630 -5.77 -8.64 0.54
C THR A 630 -6.09 -7.16 0.85
N ASN A 631 -6.00 -6.75 2.12
CA ASN A 631 -6.30 -5.38 2.52
C ASN A 631 -5.23 -4.42 1.98
N LEU A 632 -3.95 -4.71 2.24
CA LEU A 632 -2.83 -3.89 1.77
C LEU A 632 -2.69 -3.92 0.24
N LEU A 633 -3.03 -5.07 -0.37
CA LEU A 633 -3.10 -5.24 -1.82
C LEU A 633 -4.02 -4.19 -2.48
N SER A 634 -5.24 -4.00 -1.95
CA SER A 634 -6.19 -3.01 -2.50
C SER A 634 -5.66 -1.57 -2.47
N ILE A 635 -4.93 -1.22 -1.40
CA ILE A 635 -4.30 0.10 -1.22
C ILE A 635 -3.17 0.27 -2.23
N LEU A 636 -2.30 -0.73 -2.38
CA LEU A 636 -1.19 -0.70 -3.33
C LEU A 636 -1.68 -0.58 -4.79
N PHE A 637 -2.76 -1.28 -5.15
CA PHE A 637 -3.40 -1.13 -6.47
C PHE A 637 -3.95 0.27 -6.71
N SER A 638 -4.55 0.90 -5.69
CA SER A 638 -5.00 2.30 -5.78
C SER A 638 -3.81 3.25 -6.00
N LYS A 639 -2.69 3.03 -5.31
CA LYS A 639 -1.45 3.80 -5.51
C LYS A 639 -0.85 3.61 -6.90
N LEU A 640 -0.81 2.37 -7.43
CA LEU A 640 -0.35 2.07 -8.78
C LEU A 640 -1.23 2.77 -9.84
N LYS A 641 -2.56 2.69 -9.70
CA LYS A 641 -3.51 3.46 -10.55
C LYS A 641 -3.23 4.97 -10.47
N LYS A 642 -2.95 5.52 -9.28
CA LYS A 642 -2.60 6.93 -9.10
C LYS A 642 -1.26 7.28 -9.77
N CYS A 643 -0.23 6.45 -9.66
CA CYS A 643 1.04 6.61 -10.40
C CYS A 643 0.81 6.71 -11.90
N PHE A 644 -0.02 5.82 -12.46
CA PHE A 644 -0.32 5.78 -13.89
C PHE A 644 -0.91 7.12 -14.39
N TYR A 645 -1.93 7.65 -13.70
CA TYR A 645 -2.49 8.96 -14.04
C TYR A 645 -1.52 10.12 -13.74
N SER A 646 -0.70 10.04 -12.68
CA SER A 646 0.32 11.05 -12.39
C SER A 646 1.34 11.15 -13.54
N ILE A 647 1.89 10.02 -14.01
CA ILE A 647 2.86 9.98 -15.13
C ILE A 647 2.30 10.69 -16.36
N GLY A 648 1.04 10.40 -16.74
CA GLY A 648 0.35 11.10 -17.82
C GLY A 648 0.13 12.59 -17.55
N SER A 649 -0.24 12.98 -16.33
CA SER A 649 -0.47 14.39 -15.98
C SER A 649 0.79 15.26 -16.06
N PHE A 650 1.96 14.71 -15.72
CA PHE A 650 3.27 15.37 -15.89
C PHE A 650 3.84 15.19 -17.31
N ASN A 651 3.16 14.42 -18.16
CA ASN A 651 3.63 14.00 -19.49
C ASN A 651 5.07 13.44 -19.43
N MET A 652 5.41 12.67 -18.40
CA MET A 652 6.77 12.16 -18.17
C MET A 652 7.06 10.94 -19.06
N GLU A 653 8.23 10.90 -19.69
CA GLU A 653 8.83 9.62 -20.10
C GLU A 653 9.09 8.77 -18.84
N PRO A 654 8.58 7.52 -18.75
CA PRO A 654 8.95 6.61 -17.67
C PRO A 654 10.45 6.38 -17.67
N LEU A 655 11.11 6.33 -16.51
CA LEU A 655 12.52 5.94 -16.45
C LEU A 655 12.69 4.45 -16.75
N THR A 656 12.78 4.19 -18.06
CA THR A 656 13.46 3.10 -18.76
C THR A 656 13.59 1.76 -18.01
N LYS A 657 13.07 0.70 -18.66
CA LYS A 657 13.58 -0.69 -18.82
C LYS A 657 14.85 -1.17 -18.07
N ASN A 658 15.81 -0.31 -17.76
CA ASN A 658 17.01 -0.58 -16.97
C ASN A 658 16.83 -0.38 -15.46
N LEU A 659 16.02 0.58 -14.98
CA LEU A 659 15.70 0.74 -13.55
C LEU A 659 15.10 -0.55 -13.01
N ARG A 660 14.16 -1.08 -13.80
CA ARG A 660 13.54 -2.37 -13.58
C ARG A 660 14.55 -3.51 -13.42
N LYS A 661 15.62 -3.60 -14.23
CA LYS A 661 16.64 -4.66 -14.10
C LYS A 661 17.34 -4.67 -12.74
N ILE A 662 17.34 -3.53 -12.05
CA ILE A 662 17.87 -3.38 -10.69
C ILE A 662 16.80 -3.82 -9.69
N THR A 663 15.59 -3.27 -9.78
CA THR A 663 14.51 -3.53 -8.82
C THR A 663 13.91 -4.94 -8.90
N ASP A 664 13.82 -5.59 -10.06
CA ASP A 664 13.11 -6.88 -10.26
C ASP A 664 13.69 -8.11 -9.53
N SER A 665 14.75 -7.92 -8.75
CA SER A 665 15.54 -9.00 -8.15
C SER A 665 15.06 -9.41 -6.73
N THR A 666 14.04 -8.72 -6.21
CA THR A 666 13.48 -8.83 -4.85
C THR A 666 12.64 -10.10 -4.63
N TYR A 667 11.54 -10.33 -5.37
CA TYR A 667 10.65 -11.48 -5.16
C TYR A 667 10.24 -12.19 -6.46
N ASN A 668 9.81 -13.45 -6.33
CA ASN A 668 9.25 -14.25 -7.43
C ASN A 668 8.05 -15.05 -6.91
N LEU A 669 6.88 -14.80 -7.50
CA LEU A 669 5.66 -15.58 -7.26
C LEU A 669 5.76 -16.96 -7.96
N THR A 670 5.83 -18.05 -7.19
CA THR A 670 6.01 -19.40 -7.75
C THR A 670 4.80 -20.33 -7.61
N ASP A 671 3.79 -19.96 -6.80
CA ASP A 671 2.61 -20.78 -6.56
C ASP A 671 1.38 -20.33 -7.38
N GLU A 672 0.63 -21.29 -7.91
CA GLU A 672 -0.46 -21.04 -8.83
C GLU A 672 -1.59 -20.17 -8.22
N ARG A 673 -1.86 -20.29 -6.91
CA ARG A 673 -2.93 -19.54 -6.22
C ARG A 673 -2.60 -18.05 -6.16
N SER A 674 -1.41 -17.70 -5.68
CA SER A 674 -0.91 -16.32 -5.67
C SER A 674 -0.88 -15.75 -7.08
N LEU A 675 -0.41 -16.53 -8.06
CA LEU A 675 -0.35 -16.11 -9.46
C LEU A 675 -1.73 -15.81 -10.07
N GLN A 676 -2.76 -16.59 -9.72
CA GLN A 676 -4.15 -16.28 -10.11
C GLN A 676 -4.69 -15.01 -9.43
N ILE A 677 -4.40 -14.80 -8.14
CA ILE A 677 -4.79 -13.58 -7.41
C ILE A 677 -4.10 -12.36 -8.04
N TYR A 678 -2.78 -12.40 -8.22
CA TYR A 678 -2.00 -11.34 -8.86
C TYR A 678 -2.56 -10.98 -10.25
N ASN A 679 -2.83 -11.99 -11.10
CA ASN A 679 -3.43 -11.76 -12.41
C ASN A 679 -4.82 -11.11 -12.34
N ARG A 680 -5.69 -11.56 -11.44
CA ARG A 680 -7.03 -10.98 -11.26
C ARG A 680 -6.95 -9.51 -10.87
N GLU A 681 -5.98 -9.15 -10.03
CA GLU A 681 -5.82 -7.78 -9.55
C GLU A 681 -5.08 -6.89 -10.58
N ILE A 682 -4.02 -7.37 -11.24
CA ILE A 682 -3.36 -6.66 -12.37
C ILE A 682 -4.32 -6.45 -13.55
N ALA A 683 -5.26 -7.38 -13.81
CA ALA A 683 -6.31 -7.17 -14.79
C ALA A 683 -7.20 -5.94 -14.49
N LYS A 684 -7.24 -5.45 -13.23
CA LYS A 684 -7.90 -4.18 -12.86
C LYS A 684 -7.14 -2.94 -13.34
N LEU A 685 -5.87 -3.05 -13.76
CA LEU A 685 -5.19 -1.96 -14.48
C LEU A 685 -5.74 -1.79 -15.90
N GLY A 686 -6.27 -2.87 -16.51
CA GLY A 686 -7.07 -2.80 -17.73
C GLY A 686 -8.36 -1.97 -17.59
N GLU A 687 -8.82 -1.68 -16.36
CA GLU A 687 -9.91 -0.72 -16.14
C GLU A 687 -9.50 0.72 -16.45
N ILE A 688 -8.22 1.08 -16.32
CA ILE A 688 -7.73 2.41 -16.66
C ILE A 688 -7.99 2.67 -18.15
N GLN A 689 -7.56 1.73 -19.00
CA GLN A 689 -7.80 1.79 -20.44
C GLN A 689 -9.30 1.76 -20.76
N ARG A 690 -10.06 0.85 -20.13
CA ARG A 690 -11.54 0.79 -20.26
C ARG A 690 -12.20 2.14 -19.97
N LEU A 691 -11.81 2.80 -18.87
CA LEU A 691 -12.34 4.11 -18.50
C LEU A 691 -11.97 5.15 -19.56
N LEU A 692 -10.69 5.22 -19.97
CA LEU A 692 -10.26 6.14 -21.04
C LEU A 692 -11.12 5.95 -22.31
N ASP A 693 -11.40 4.73 -22.74
CA ASP A 693 -12.21 4.45 -23.94
C ASP A 693 -13.73 4.60 -23.78
N GLU A 694 -14.24 4.63 -22.56
CA GLU A 694 -15.66 4.86 -22.28
C GLU A 694 -15.99 6.36 -22.25
N PRO A 695 -17.14 6.76 -22.85
CA PRO A 695 -17.58 8.15 -22.81
C PRO A 695 -17.74 8.60 -21.35
N PHE A 696 -17.31 9.82 -21.05
CA PHE A 696 -17.48 10.37 -19.72
C PHE A 696 -18.98 10.57 -19.44
N PRO A 697 -19.53 10.07 -18.31
CA PRO A 697 -20.98 10.01 -18.12
C PRO A 697 -21.64 11.38 -17.93
N PHE A 698 -20.90 12.38 -17.46
CA PHE A 698 -21.44 13.67 -17.00
C PHE A 698 -21.14 14.85 -17.95
N LEU A 699 -21.03 14.62 -19.25
CA LEU A 699 -20.83 15.69 -20.23
C LEU A 699 -22.06 16.62 -20.30
N THR A 700 -21.86 17.94 -20.25
CA THR A 700 -22.97 18.92 -20.19
C THR A 700 -23.34 19.50 -21.56
N ASN A 701 -22.91 18.86 -22.66
CA ASN A 701 -23.07 19.33 -24.04
C ASN A 701 -22.73 20.83 -24.18
N GLU A 702 -21.58 21.20 -23.63
CA GLU A 702 -21.02 22.56 -23.63
C GLU A 702 -21.82 23.66 -22.90
N LYS A 703 -22.91 23.31 -22.21
CA LYS A 703 -23.68 24.26 -21.39
C LYS A 703 -23.14 24.34 -19.96
N PHE A 704 -23.26 25.51 -19.36
CA PHE A 704 -23.01 25.71 -17.93
C PHE A 704 -24.23 25.27 -17.11
N ILE A 705 -24.04 24.30 -16.22
CA ILE A 705 -25.02 23.86 -15.21
C ILE A 705 -24.61 24.39 -13.82
N LYS A 706 -25.54 24.41 -12.86
CA LYS A 706 -25.26 24.77 -11.46
C LYS A 706 -24.58 23.61 -10.70
N GLY A 707 -23.89 23.92 -9.60
CA GLY A 707 -23.30 22.92 -8.68
C GLY A 707 -24.33 21.93 -8.15
N ILE A 708 -25.50 22.43 -7.76
CA ILE A 708 -26.66 21.63 -7.31
C ILE A 708 -27.28 20.73 -8.39
N GLN A 709 -26.76 20.76 -9.62
CA GLN A 709 -27.14 19.91 -10.74
C GLN A 709 -26.02 18.93 -11.15
N LEU A 710 -24.88 18.95 -10.45
CA LEU A 710 -23.81 17.97 -10.63
C LEU A 710 -24.20 16.63 -10.02
N ASP A 711 -23.66 15.56 -10.58
CA ASP A 711 -23.70 14.24 -9.95
C ASP A 711 -22.83 14.23 -8.69
N GLN A 712 -23.25 13.50 -7.66
CA GLN A 712 -22.53 13.38 -6.38
C GLN A 712 -21.08 12.90 -6.57
N ALA A 713 -20.80 12.06 -7.58
CA ALA A 713 -19.46 11.59 -7.89
C ALA A 713 -18.50 12.71 -8.35
N LEU A 714 -19.02 13.86 -8.82
CA LEU A 714 -18.23 15.04 -9.16
C LEU A 714 -18.01 16.01 -7.98
N LEU A 715 -18.84 15.90 -6.94
CA LEU A 715 -18.70 16.64 -5.68
C LEU A 715 -17.68 15.96 -4.73
N ASN A 716 -17.45 14.66 -4.91
CA ASN A 716 -16.45 13.90 -4.18
C ASN A 716 -15.03 14.48 -4.34
N TRP A 717 -14.22 14.33 -3.29
CA TRP A 717 -12.83 14.80 -3.28
C TRP A 717 -11.96 14.03 -4.28
N MET A 718 -11.40 14.76 -5.24
CA MET A 718 -10.43 14.27 -6.21
C MET A 718 -9.01 14.57 -5.72
N ASP A 719 -8.08 13.65 -5.97
CA ASP A 719 -6.66 13.90 -5.73
C ASP A 719 -6.11 14.79 -6.84
N ILE A 720 -5.42 15.88 -6.50
CA ILE A 720 -4.72 16.68 -7.51
C ILE A 720 -3.39 15.98 -7.80
N LEU A 721 -3.06 15.80 -9.08
CA LEU A 721 -1.85 15.11 -9.54
C LEU A 721 -0.80 16.08 -10.06
N HIS A 722 -1.25 17.08 -10.81
CA HIS A 722 -0.41 18.11 -11.40
C HIS A 722 -1.25 19.39 -11.55
N VAL A 723 -0.60 20.55 -11.49
CA VAL A 723 -1.23 21.86 -11.75
C VAL A 723 -0.35 22.60 -12.73
N LYS A 724 -0.96 23.16 -13.77
CA LYS A 724 -0.26 23.88 -14.83
C LYS A 724 -0.87 25.27 -15.03
N ILE A 725 -0.08 26.31 -14.81
CA ILE A 725 -0.49 27.68 -15.12
C ILE A 725 -0.18 27.96 -16.60
N ASN A 726 -1.22 28.04 -17.42
CA ASN A 726 -1.08 28.33 -18.85
C ASN A 726 -1.16 29.84 -19.10
N ARG A 727 -0.11 30.37 -19.74
CA ARG A 727 0.01 31.76 -20.18
C ARG A 727 0.20 31.74 -21.70
N GLU A 728 -0.84 31.97 -22.49
CA GLU A 728 -0.69 32.16 -23.94
C GLU A 728 -0.11 33.56 -24.21
N GLU A 729 0.94 33.66 -25.03
CA GLU A 729 1.60 34.95 -25.30
C GLU A 729 0.76 35.85 -26.23
N ASP A 730 0.00 35.26 -27.17
CA ASP A 730 -0.82 35.98 -28.15
C ASP A 730 -2.27 36.25 -27.71
N LYS A 731 -2.78 35.56 -26.68
CA LYS A 731 -4.13 35.77 -26.14
C LYS A 731 -4.05 36.19 -24.68
N LYS A 732 -4.72 37.28 -24.32
CA LYS A 732 -4.82 37.80 -22.94
C LYS A 732 -5.54 36.85 -21.93
N GLU A 733 -5.86 35.62 -22.33
CA GLU A 733 -6.50 34.63 -21.49
C GLU A 733 -5.45 33.82 -20.72
N LYS A 734 -5.40 34.02 -19.40
CA LYS A 734 -4.66 33.15 -18.47
C LYS A 734 -5.61 32.13 -17.87
N TYR A 735 -5.19 30.87 -17.77
CA TYR A 735 -5.97 29.84 -17.09
C TYR A 735 -5.07 28.82 -16.39
N THR A 736 -5.57 28.27 -15.29
CA THR A 736 -4.93 27.19 -14.55
C THR A 736 -5.65 25.88 -14.80
N ASP A 737 -4.92 24.84 -15.16
CA ASP A 737 -5.42 23.46 -15.25
C ASP A 737 -4.99 22.67 -14.02
N PHE A 738 -5.95 22.16 -13.27
CA PHE A 738 -5.75 21.17 -12.21
C PHE A 738 -5.99 19.78 -12.80
N PHE A 739 -4.94 18.99 -13.00
CA PHE A 739 -5.03 17.59 -13.39
C PHE A 739 -5.35 16.76 -12.15
N CYS A 740 -6.46 16.05 -12.18
CA CYS A 740 -7.05 15.39 -11.02
C CYS A 740 -7.31 13.90 -11.29
N PHE A 741 -7.24 13.09 -10.24
CA PHE A 741 -7.63 11.68 -10.25
C PHE A 741 -8.85 11.47 -9.35
N HIS A 742 -9.90 10.87 -9.90
CA HIS A 742 -11.00 10.29 -9.13
C HIS A 742 -10.97 8.76 -9.30
N PRO A 743 -10.99 7.96 -8.22
CA PRO A 743 -10.83 6.50 -8.29
C PRO A 743 -11.76 5.78 -9.27
N GLU A 744 -13.00 6.26 -9.39
CA GLU A 744 -14.04 5.67 -10.26
C GLU A 744 -14.19 6.35 -11.62
N LEU A 745 -13.80 7.63 -11.71
CA LEU A 745 -14.03 8.45 -12.92
C LEU A 745 -12.75 8.65 -13.75
N GLY A 746 -11.58 8.28 -13.22
CA GLY A 746 -10.28 8.42 -13.89
C GLY A 746 -9.72 9.83 -13.85
N GLY A 747 -8.89 10.16 -14.86
CA GLY A 747 -8.28 11.48 -15.03
C GLY A 747 -9.30 12.55 -15.46
N ILE A 748 -9.34 13.66 -14.75
CA ILE A 748 -10.22 14.83 -15.00
C ILE A 748 -9.36 16.10 -14.91
N VAL A 749 -9.56 17.07 -15.80
CA VAL A 749 -8.98 18.42 -15.62
C VAL A 749 -10.03 19.38 -15.13
N ILE A 750 -9.74 20.13 -14.06
CA ILE A 750 -10.54 21.28 -13.64
C ILE A 750 -9.82 22.55 -14.12
N ARG A 751 -10.44 23.26 -15.06
CA ARG A 751 -9.91 24.46 -15.71
C ARG A 751 -10.50 25.73 -15.10
N ILE A 752 -9.64 26.60 -14.60
CA ILE A 752 -10.00 27.85 -13.93
C ILE A 752 -9.51 29.04 -14.77
N PRO A 753 -10.36 30.02 -15.11
CA PRO A 753 -10.00 31.13 -16.01
C PRO A 753 -9.22 32.26 -15.31
N GLU A 754 -8.33 31.90 -14.37
CA GLU A 754 -7.42 32.82 -13.70
C GLU A 754 -6.15 32.09 -13.24
N GLU A 755 -5.12 32.88 -12.91
CA GLU A 755 -3.84 32.42 -12.40
C GLU A 755 -3.94 32.22 -10.88
N VAL A 756 -3.83 30.97 -10.42
CA VAL A 756 -3.91 30.64 -9.00
C VAL A 756 -2.59 30.96 -8.26
N PRO A 757 -2.60 31.11 -6.93
CA PRO A 757 -1.38 31.20 -6.13
C PRO A 757 -0.41 30.06 -6.45
N SER A 758 0.84 30.41 -6.77
CA SER A 758 1.86 29.47 -7.28
C SER A 758 2.07 28.23 -6.40
N ARG A 759 1.85 28.31 -5.08
CA ARG A 759 1.84 27.16 -4.16
C ARG A 759 1.06 25.93 -4.65
N TYR A 760 0.00 26.09 -5.43
CA TYR A 760 -0.79 24.98 -5.96
C TYR A 760 -0.13 24.31 -7.18
N GLU A 761 0.67 25.06 -7.95
CA GLU A 761 1.54 24.55 -9.00
C GLU A 761 2.71 23.74 -8.42
N ARG A 762 3.15 24.07 -7.20
CA ARG A 762 4.30 23.46 -6.52
C ARG A 762 4.03 22.03 -6.04
N ILE A 763 3.04 21.85 -5.18
CA ILE A 763 2.79 20.55 -4.50
C ILE A 763 1.32 20.16 -4.66
N PRO A 764 0.87 19.76 -5.86
CA PRO A 764 -0.52 19.40 -6.08
C PRO A 764 -0.98 18.21 -5.21
N GLU A 765 -0.14 17.19 -5.00
CA GLU A 765 -0.51 15.91 -4.39
C GLU A 765 -0.85 15.98 -2.89
N ILE A 766 -0.45 17.07 -2.20
CA ILE A 766 -0.88 17.37 -0.83
C ILE A 766 -2.22 18.11 -0.79
N TYR A 767 -2.86 18.38 -1.92
CA TYR A 767 -4.20 18.96 -1.99
C TYR A 767 -5.19 17.96 -2.59
N LYS A 768 -6.41 17.96 -2.03
CA LYS A 768 -7.59 17.48 -2.73
C LYS A 768 -8.43 18.65 -3.19
N ILE A 769 -9.13 18.44 -4.29
CA ILE A 769 -10.07 19.39 -4.89
C ILE A 769 -11.48 18.79 -4.90
N SER A 770 -12.47 19.63 -4.68
CA SER A 770 -13.89 19.30 -4.80
C SER A 770 -14.59 20.49 -5.45
N LEU A 771 -15.68 20.22 -6.18
CA LEU A 771 -16.55 21.25 -6.74
C LEU A 771 -17.57 21.67 -5.68
N LYS A 772 -17.88 22.97 -5.59
CA LYS A 772 -18.94 23.43 -4.70
C LYS A 772 -20.31 22.98 -5.19
N ASP A 773 -21.09 22.42 -4.28
CA ASP A 773 -22.53 22.27 -4.39
C ASP A 773 -23.20 23.62 -4.08
N GLY A 774 -24.08 24.09 -4.99
CA GLY A 774 -24.62 25.45 -4.94
C GLY A 774 -24.96 26.06 -6.30
N ASP A 775 -24.93 27.39 -6.37
CA ASP A 775 -25.27 28.22 -7.54
C ASP A 775 -24.08 28.47 -8.49
N GLU A 776 -22.89 28.05 -8.07
CA GLU A 776 -21.65 27.97 -8.85
C GLU A 776 -21.89 27.25 -10.18
N LYS A 777 -21.17 27.65 -11.24
CA LYS A 777 -21.44 27.17 -12.61
C LYS A 777 -20.27 26.44 -13.23
N TYR A 778 -20.56 25.26 -13.78
CA TYR A 778 -19.59 24.36 -14.39
C TYR A 778 -20.02 23.93 -15.79
N LYS A 779 -19.07 23.83 -16.71
CA LYS A 779 -19.25 23.29 -18.08
C LYS A 779 -18.32 22.09 -18.24
N ILE A 780 -18.87 20.91 -18.51
CA ILE A 780 -18.10 19.66 -18.60
C ILE A 780 -18.04 19.24 -20.07
N ILE A 781 -16.83 19.22 -20.63
CA ILE A 781 -16.59 18.93 -22.05
C ILE A 781 -15.68 17.73 -22.22
N LYS A 782 -15.78 17.11 -23.41
CA LYS A 782 -14.85 16.09 -23.86
C LYS A 782 -13.55 16.79 -24.30
N PRO A 783 -12.36 16.33 -23.85
CA PRO A 783 -11.08 16.79 -24.39
C PRO A 783 -10.93 16.42 -25.87
N SER A 784 -9.99 17.08 -26.57
CA SER A 784 -9.53 16.60 -27.88
C SER A 784 -8.88 15.22 -27.73
N GLN A 785 -8.80 14.46 -28.83
CA GLN A 785 -8.26 13.10 -28.80
C GLN A 785 -6.77 13.12 -28.38
N GLU A 786 -5.97 14.03 -28.96
CA GLU A 786 -4.57 14.30 -28.56
C GLU A 786 -4.46 14.69 -27.08
N PHE A 787 -5.30 15.59 -26.55
CA PHE A 787 -5.20 15.98 -25.13
C PHE A 787 -5.60 14.83 -24.18
N LYS A 788 -6.52 13.97 -24.62
CA LYS A 788 -6.95 12.77 -23.91
C LYS A 788 -5.83 11.72 -23.85
N GLU A 789 -5.19 11.44 -24.98
CA GLU A 789 -4.14 10.43 -25.12
C GLU A 789 -2.89 10.88 -24.34
N LYS A 790 -2.45 12.13 -24.55
CA LYS A 790 -1.29 12.74 -23.91
C LYS A 790 -1.33 12.83 -22.39
N TYR A 791 -2.46 13.25 -21.82
CA TYR A 791 -2.59 13.50 -20.37
C TYR A 791 -3.43 12.45 -19.64
N LEU A 792 -3.95 11.44 -20.34
CA LEU A 792 -4.84 10.41 -19.80
C LEU A 792 -6.14 10.98 -19.18
N ILE A 793 -6.67 12.05 -19.78
CA ILE A 793 -7.81 12.83 -19.28
C ILE A 793 -9.11 12.48 -20.02
N ARG A 794 -10.20 12.26 -19.29
CA ARG A 794 -11.52 11.89 -19.83
C ARG A 794 -12.48 13.07 -20.00
N ALA A 795 -12.34 14.11 -19.19
CA ALA A 795 -13.19 15.30 -19.19
C ALA A 795 -12.42 16.55 -18.75
N ILE A 796 -12.83 17.70 -19.29
CA ILE A 796 -12.40 19.02 -18.82
C ILE A 796 -13.61 19.72 -18.20
N ILE A 797 -13.51 20.09 -16.93
CA ILE A 797 -14.52 20.82 -16.16
C ILE A 797 -14.10 22.28 -16.11
N HIS A 798 -14.76 23.13 -16.91
CA HIS A 798 -14.58 24.57 -16.86
C HIS A 798 -15.40 25.16 -15.71
N THR A 799 -14.73 25.85 -14.79
CA THR A 799 -15.36 26.75 -13.81
C THR A 799 -15.32 28.20 -14.32
N LYS A 800 -16.07 29.10 -13.67
CA LYS A 800 -16.03 30.55 -13.91
C LYS A 800 -15.02 31.30 -13.05
N LYS A 801 -14.64 30.76 -11.88
CA LYS A 801 -13.75 31.37 -10.88
C LYS A 801 -13.09 30.29 -10.00
N PHE A 802 -11.98 30.63 -9.38
CA PHE A 802 -11.30 29.86 -8.33
C PHE A 802 -12.21 29.66 -7.11
N ASP A 803 -13.02 30.66 -6.75
CA ASP A 803 -13.98 30.56 -5.65
C ASP A 803 -15.05 29.49 -5.84
N ASN A 804 -15.23 28.92 -7.05
CA ASN A 804 -16.19 27.84 -7.25
C ASN A 804 -15.64 26.46 -6.81
N ILE A 805 -14.36 26.33 -6.50
CA ILE A 805 -13.78 25.06 -6.03
C ILE A 805 -13.48 25.13 -4.54
N ILE A 806 -13.36 23.96 -3.92
CA ILE A 806 -12.85 23.80 -2.56
C ILE A 806 -11.52 23.08 -2.66
N LEU A 807 -10.47 23.68 -2.11
CA LEU A 807 -9.15 23.06 -1.96
C LEU A 807 -8.91 22.75 -0.49
N LYS A 808 -8.50 21.51 -0.20
CA LYS A 808 -8.14 21.05 1.14
C LYS A 808 -6.71 20.52 1.14
N ARG A 809 -5.83 21.13 1.94
CA ARG A 809 -4.51 20.52 2.24
C ARG A 809 -4.77 19.24 3.02
N MET A 810 -4.29 18.13 2.48
CA MET A 810 -4.27 16.81 3.07
C MET A 810 -3.03 16.69 3.93
N PHE A 811 -3.20 16.84 5.24
CA PHE A 811 -2.20 16.39 6.18
C PHE A 811 -2.27 14.86 6.29
N SER A 812 -1.11 14.19 6.37
CA SER A 812 -1.07 12.74 6.63
C SER A 812 -1.85 12.41 7.93
N PRO A 813 -2.53 11.25 8.07
CA PRO A 813 -3.34 10.92 9.26
C PRO A 813 -2.60 11.03 10.59
N ILE A 814 -1.28 10.87 10.55
CA ILE A 814 -0.30 11.19 11.60
C ILE A 814 -0.50 12.59 12.20
N PHE A 815 -0.68 13.60 11.35
CA PHE A 815 -0.92 14.98 11.77
C PHE A 815 -2.29 15.20 12.36
N GLY A 816 -3.28 14.34 12.05
CA GLY A 816 -4.58 14.37 12.72
C GLY A 816 -4.40 14.31 14.24
N LYS A 817 -3.50 13.45 14.73
CA LYS A 817 -3.14 13.36 16.16
C LYS A 817 -2.26 14.49 16.69
N PHE A 818 -1.74 15.36 15.81
CA PHE A 818 -0.99 16.57 16.17
C PHE A 818 -1.86 17.85 16.09
N PHE A 819 -3.04 17.76 15.46
CA PHE A 819 -3.94 18.88 15.17
C PHE A 819 -5.38 18.68 15.68
N GLU A 820 -5.67 17.55 16.33
CA GLU A 820 -6.80 17.44 17.26
C GLU A 820 -6.49 18.26 18.54
N PRO A 821 -7.46 19.06 19.05
CA PRO A 821 -7.24 20.04 20.12
C PRO A 821 -7.08 19.44 21.53
#